data_AF-A0A6P6R250-F1
#
_entry.id   AF-A0A6P6R250-F1
#
_cell.length_a   1.000
_cell.length_b   1.000
_cell.length_c   1.000
_cell.angle_alpha   90.00
_cell.angle_beta   90.00
_cell.angle_gamma   90.00
#
_symmetry.space_group_name_H-M   'P 1'
#
loop_
_entity.id
_entity.type
_entity.pdbx_description
1 polymer ?
#
loop_
_entity_poly.entity_id
_entity_poly.type
_entity_poly.pdbx_seq_one_letter_code
_entity_poly.pdbx_strand_id
1 'polypeptide(L)'
;MDGSDDLRQSSTELTPDEIEMLSLLPDSLEQYLFNQESPPILDLFELAVNPNMNLFDPLLSLDTDPVVQHGGVLNTLPAACTEADPDNTDHPDGNETPQASTSGNVDPTTQTRLSRTDVDRLIREGGDVNGYHVLPRPRFNSVTLRRTTNLREINSTDLASYHARLHGMLTGIVDFAREFDQNSPVINITLTAPSLQTPVSGILTRGNNYDADGFMDQIEKVLQSNDRLLSDQTVEFEASVAMNRQGGGRRKLTDLAVDEVIKRKKTSLFCPINISNNLCFSICLARFLNPQRPESELEKLASVIQNSVGFSIQDRIGLGDIASFERALDIKIVVFHRSNAMILETYKNSDEPHPKTVFLYLHDDHYYMITSLKAFLGSPYVCPFCYKSYSNLRYHRCKHVCNICFDAECYRFQARNLHCPDCLRYCKSAYCFEMHKKNPPPGQEYPACDMIKYCKLCNRRYDVKPGNQKTKHICAPDKCVHCRESLTDDGAHQCFIQPLELKEPCEKYIFYDFESRYENGRHEANFVCAMTFKGQKFTAYGTDCIAKLIKRFRQPRYKGYCFIAHYASRFDAFLILEYFCKAGIALEVIMQGCKLLLMYDDAFAQRYIDSYSFFPFALAKMPAALDLTTTEKGYFPHLFNRVENENYVGPYPDKKFYNYENMSDKAQEKFDAWYSTVKGELFNFKKELYDYGVNDVVLLREGCMKYRTSFLQCTQLDPFAFTTIASCAMGVFKTHYLSRNTLALTHNKAYIHQNKSYSSGSIQWLEYIKKTRNVDVHHAVNHGEVSIGKFFLDGYYEQDGVRHGLEYGGCVFHGHCCRFEPNHRPLDLIKEKKGGDIHFPRVEILKTRRLNRRLSTYDNGWKCNDSLDRAFIHLYLMIK
;
A
#
# COMPACT_ATOMS: atom_id res chain seq x y z
N MET A 1 31.20 -51.86 -37.91
CA MET A 1 31.77 -51.07 -39.00
C MET A 1 30.62 -50.69 -39.91
N ASP A 2 30.58 -49.39 -40.18
CA ASP A 2 29.79 -48.62 -41.14
C ASP A 2 28.28 -48.45 -40.92
N GLY A 3 27.91 -47.19 -40.67
CA GLY A 3 26.55 -46.69 -40.55
C GLY A 3 26.46 -45.36 -39.79
N SER A 4 27.28 -44.37 -40.15
CA SER A 4 27.18 -42.98 -39.69
C SER A 4 26.59 -42.12 -40.80
N ASP A 5 25.46 -41.47 -40.51
CA ASP A 5 25.06 -40.10 -40.93
C ASP A 5 23.54 -40.02 -41.04
N ASP A 6 22.90 -39.58 -39.95
CA ASP A 6 21.60 -38.91 -39.99
C ASP A 6 21.39 -38.13 -38.68
N LEU A 7 22.24 -37.13 -38.46
CA LEU A 7 21.95 -36.03 -37.54
C LEU A 7 21.28 -34.91 -38.35
N ARG A 8 19.94 -34.88 -38.31
CA ARG A 8 19.16 -33.75 -38.80
C ARG A 8 19.55 -32.49 -38.05
N GLN A 9 20.37 -31.64 -38.69
CA GLN A 9 20.36 -30.21 -38.47
C GLN A 9 18.99 -29.68 -38.88
N SER A 10 18.16 -29.36 -37.89
CA SER A 10 16.96 -28.53 -38.10
C SER A 10 17.40 -27.07 -38.04
N SER A 11 18.08 -26.59 -39.08
CA SER A 11 18.12 -25.17 -39.39
C SER A 11 16.72 -24.80 -39.91
N THR A 12 15.90 -24.19 -39.06
CA THR A 12 14.67 -23.52 -39.51
C THR A 12 15.08 -22.37 -40.43
N GLU A 13 14.99 -22.59 -41.75
CA GLU A 13 15.07 -21.51 -42.73
C GLU A 13 13.94 -20.52 -42.47
N LEU A 14 14.31 -19.29 -42.15
CA LEU A 14 13.37 -18.18 -41.93
C LEU A 14 12.64 -17.88 -43.24
N THR A 15 11.31 -17.75 -43.18
CA THR A 15 10.50 -17.33 -44.32
C THR A 15 10.82 -15.89 -44.74
N PRO A 16 10.60 -15.48 -46.01
CA PRO A 16 10.85 -14.11 -46.47
C PRO A 16 10.15 -13.04 -45.62
N ASP A 17 8.93 -13.34 -45.14
CA ASP A 17 8.17 -12.47 -44.22
C ASP A 17 8.85 -12.37 -42.84
N GLU A 18 9.45 -13.46 -42.34
CA GLU A 18 10.23 -13.44 -41.08
C GLU A 18 11.54 -12.66 -41.22
N ILE A 19 12.18 -12.70 -42.39
CA ILE A 19 13.39 -11.93 -42.70
C ILE A 19 13.08 -10.43 -42.77
N GLU A 20 11.98 -10.03 -43.42
CA GLU A 20 11.52 -8.63 -43.40
C GLU A 20 11.19 -8.17 -41.97
N MET A 21 10.65 -9.07 -41.14
CA MET A 21 10.34 -8.77 -39.75
C MET A 21 11.55 -8.71 -38.80
N LEU A 22 12.63 -9.45 -39.09
CA LEU A 22 13.89 -9.37 -38.34
C LEU A 22 14.55 -7.99 -38.45
N SER A 23 14.40 -7.32 -39.61
CA SER A 23 14.90 -5.94 -39.81
C SER A 23 14.24 -4.88 -38.90
N LEU A 24 13.16 -5.26 -38.22
CA LEU A 24 12.39 -4.42 -37.28
C LEU A 24 12.75 -4.67 -35.82
N LEU A 25 13.61 -5.66 -35.57
CA LEU A 25 14.15 -6.01 -34.27
C LEU A 25 15.56 -5.42 -34.15
N PRO A 26 16.08 -5.19 -32.93
CA PRO A 26 17.39 -4.57 -32.77
C PRO A 26 18.50 -5.42 -33.41
N ASP A 27 19.54 -4.79 -33.97
CA ASP A 27 20.72 -5.45 -34.57
C ASP A 27 21.37 -6.49 -33.63
N SER A 28 21.20 -6.34 -32.31
CA SER A 28 21.66 -7.30 -31.30
C SER A 28 21.00 -8.67 -31.44
N LEU A 29 19.76 -8.75 -31.94
CA LEU A 29 19.07 -10.02 -32.17
C LEU A 29 19.63 -10.74 -33.39
N GLU A 30 19.93 -10.02 -34.47
CA GLU A 30 20.63 -10.58 -35.62
C GLU A 30 22.01 -11.11 -35.19
N GLN A 31 22.80 -10.32 -34.46
CA GLN A 31 24.09 -10.76 -33.92
C GLN A 31 23.97 -11.97 -32.99
N TYR A 32 22.91 -12.04 -32.16
CA TYR A 32 22.66 -13.19 -31.30
C TYR A 32 22.37 -14.46 -32.11
N LEU A 33 21.56 -14.36 -33.17
CA LEU A 33 21.26 -15.46 -34.07
C LEU A 33 22.50 -15.92 -34.86
N PHE A 34 23.34 -14.99 -35.33
CA PHE A 34 24.60 -15.30 -36.03
C PHE A 34 25.66 -15.92 -35.13
N ASN A 35 25.67 -15.58 -33.83
CA ASN A 35 26.66 -16.09 -32.87
C ASN A 35 26.29 -17.46 -32.25
N GLN A 36 25.21 -18.12 -32.68
CA GLN A 36 24.85 -19.47 -32.19
C GLN A 36 25.69 -20.61 -32.82
N GLU A 37 26.73 -20.32 -33.59
CA GLU A 37 27.68 -21.35 -34.03
C GLU A 37 28.53 -21.86 -32.84
N SER A 38 28.10 -23.02 -32.32
CA SER A 38 28.82 -24.03 -31.52
C SER A 38 29.63 -23.55 -30.29
N PRO A 39 29.24 -23.93 -29.06
CA PRO A 39 30.10 -23.69 -27.89
C PRO A 39 31.36 -24.58 -27.94
N PRO A 40 32.50 -24.13 -27.41
CA PRO A 40 33.65 -25.01 -27.19
C PRO A 40 33.30 -26.03 -26.10
N ILE A 41 33.56 -27.30 -26.40
CA ILE A 41 33.46 -28.43 -25.48
C ILE A 41 34.40 -28.13 -24.29
N LEU A 42 33.82 -27.93 -23.11
CA LEU A 42 34.51 -27.94 -21.83
C LEU A 42 34.12 -29.23 -21.11
N ASP A 43 35.13 -30.09 -20.87
CA ASP A 43 35.02 -31.35 -20.15
C ASP A 43 34.30 -31.18 -18.80
N LEU A 44 33.16 -31.85 -18.65
CA LEU A 44 32.51 -32.11 -17.39
C LEU A 44 33.12 -33.37 -16.77
N PHE A 45 33.99 -33.19 -15.79
CA PHE A 45 34.25 -34.20 -14.77
C PHE A 45 33.36 -33.95 -13.55
N GLU A 46 32.56 -34.98 -13.23
CA GLU A 46 31.97 -35.38 -11.95
C GLU A 46 31.57 -34.31 -10.92
N LEU A 47 30.29 -34.28 -10.56
CA LEU A 47 29.90 -34.24 -9.15
C LEU A 47 28.53 -34.92 -8.97
N ALA A 48 28.52 -35.92 -8.09
CA ALA A 48 27.48 -36.89 -7.86
C ALA A 48 26.17 -36.29 -7.30
N VAL A 49 25.07 -36.86 -7.75
CA VAL A 49 23.77 -36.84 -7.07
C VAL A 49 23.89 -37.67 -5.79
N ASN A 50 23.41 -37.13 -4.66
CA ASN A 50 22.93 -37.97 -3.58
C ASN A 50 21.58 -37.42 -3.06
N PRO A 51 20.48 -38.21 -3.13
CA PRO A 51 19.14 -37.79 -2.78
C PRO A 51 18.84 -38.15 -1.33
N ASN A 52 18.36 -37.20 -0.52
CA ASN A 52 17.56 -37.47 0.67
C ASN A 52 17.05 -36.16 1.27
N MET A 53 15.72 -36.00 1.35
CA MET A 53 14.99 -35.81 2.61
C MET A 53 13.55 -35.34 2.32
N ASN A 54 12.60 -36.21 2.68
CA ASN A 54 11.16 -35.97 2.73
C ASN A 54 10.75 -35.45 4.14
N LEU A 55 9.86 -34.46 4.15
CA LEU A 55 8.59 -34.35 4.91
C LEU A 55 8.50 -34.63 6.45
N PHE A 56 7.96 -33.62 7.14
CA PHE A 56 7.07 -33.58 8.35
C PHE A 56 7.60 -33.80 9.80
N ASP A 57 7.48 -32.72 10.61
CA ASP A 57 7.02 -32.47 12.02
C ASP A 57 6.65 -33.64 12.98
N PRO A 58 6.41 -33.46 14.33
CA PRO A 58 6.46 -32.27 15.23
C PRO A 58 6.98 -32.50 16.69
N LEU A 59 7.03 -31.42 17.50
CA LEU A 59 6.60 -31.26 18.94
C LEU A 59 7.59 -30.59 19.93
N LEU A 60 7.10 -29.47 20.50
CA LEU A 60 7.07 -29.02 21.92
C LEU A 60 8.41 -28.94 22.71
N SER A 61 8.76 -27.89 23.47
CA SER A 61 7.95 -26.94 24.24
C SER A 61 8.81 -25.84 24.90
N LEU A 62 8.16 -24.69 25.13
CA LEU A 62 8.22 -23.78 26.29
C LEU A 62 9.30 -22.68 26.41
N ASP A 63 8.73 -21.48 26.64
CA ASP A 63 9.19 -20.32 27.43
C ASP A 63 10.25 -19.38 26.81
N THR A 64 10.15 -18.04 26.84
CA THR A 64 9.17 -17.03 27.30
C THR A 64 9.71 -15.66 26.83
N ASP A 65 8.82 -14.74 26.45
CA ASP A 65 8.94 -13.26 26.55
C ASP A 65 10.06 -12.49 25.78
N PRO A 66 9.96 -11.13 25.65
CA PRO A 66 8.82 -10.39 25.13
C PRO A 66 9.20 -9.29 24.09
N VAL A 67 8.11 -8.78 23.50
CA VAL A 67 7.86 -7.69 22.54
C VAL A 67 8.40 -6.31 22.95
N VAL A 68 8.84 -5.49 21.97
CA VAL A 68 8.49 -4.03 21.87
C VAL A 68 8.44 -3.57 20.40
N GLN A 69 7.32 -2.89 20.07
CA GLN A 69 6.96 -2.25 18.80
C GLN A 69 7.13 -0.73 18.88
N HIS A 70 7.36 -0.07 17.73
CA HIS A 70 7.13 1.36 17.54
C HIS A 70 6.20 1.58 16.35
N GLY A 71 5.05 2.20 16.61
CA GLY A 71 4.19 2.83 15.62
C GLY A 71 4.15 4.34 15.85
N GLY A 72 3.91 5.10 14.78
CA GLY A 72 3.66 6.53 14.85
C GLY A 72 3.11 7.05 13.51
N VAL A 73 1.88 7.57 13.53
CA VAL A 73 1.33 8.43 12.48
C VAL A 73 0.86 9.74 13.10
N LEU A 74 1.09 10.82 12.36
CA LEU A 74 0.69 12.21 12.62
C LEU A 74 -0.32 12.65 11.56
N ASN A 75 -1.26 13.50 11.95
CA ASN A 75 -2.03 14.40 11.10
C ASN A 75 -2.01 15.80 11.76
N THR A 76 -1.98 16.87 10.96
CA THR A 76 -2.94 18.01 10.99
C THR A 76 -2.60 19.11 9.96
N LEU A 77 -3.65 19.50 9.21
CA LEU A 77 -4.20 20.83 8.78
C LEU A 77 -3.36 22.13 8.78
N PRO A 78 -3.76 23.13 7.94
CA PRO A 78 -4.37 24.37 8.50
C PRO A 78 -5.46 25.07 7.63
N ALA A 79 -5.98 26.19 8.16
CA ALA A 79 -7.20 26.94 7.86
C ALA A 79 -7.07 28.16 6.88
N ALA A 80 -8.13 29.00 6.85
CA ALA A 80 -8.73 29.79 5.75
C ALA A 80 -8.31 31.29 5.56
N CYS A 81 -9.02 31.94 4.60
CA CYS A 81 -9.19 33.39 4.24
C CYS A 81 -8.21 33.93 3.17
N THR A 82 -8.51 34.81 2.18
CA THR A 82 -9.68 35.57 1.65
C THR A 82 -9.23 36.33 0.36
N GLU A 83 -10.18 36.60 -0.55
CA GLU A 83 -10.33 37.73 -1.51
C GLU A 83 -9.45 38.02 -2.77
N ALA A 84 -10.20 38.25 -3.87
CA ALA A 84 -10.13 39.24 -4.98
C ALA A 84 -9.14 39.12 -6.18
N ASP A 85 -9.78 38.92 -7.36
CA ASP A 85 -9.56 39.29 -8.79
C ASP A 85 -8.56 40.43 -9.18
N PRO A 86 -8.29 40.71 -10.50
CA PRO A 86 -8.58 39.98 -11.76
C PRO A 86 -7.42 39.97 -12.80
N ASP A 87 -7.68 39.37 -13.97
CA ASP A 87 -7.49 39.97 -15.33
C ASP A 87 -6.62 39.22 -16.39
N ASN A 88 -7.13 39.29 -17.63
CA ASN A 88 -6.52 39.09 -18.97
C ASN A 88 -6.18 37.68 -19.48
N THR A 89 -7.03 37.10 -20.35
CA THR A 89 -7.13 37.21 -21.83
C THR A 89 -6.16 36.30 -22.58
N ASP A 90 -6.69 35.32 -23.33
CA ASP A 90 -6.57 35.28 -24.79
C ASP A 90 -7.08 33.94 -25.36
N HIS A 91 -8.05 34.05 -26.27
CA HIS A 91 -8.47 33.06 -27.27
C HIS A 91 -7.43 33.02 -28.41
N PRO A 92 -7.28 31.93 -29.22
CA PRO A 92 -8.25 31.69 -30.30
C PRO A 92 -8.45 30.23 -30.80
N ASP A 93 -9.68 30.04 -31.30
CA ASP A 93 -10.13 29.42 -32.56
C ASP A 93 -9.68 28.02 -33.02
N GLY A 94 -10.70 27.26 -33.43
CA GLY A 94 -10.57 26.05 -34.24
C GLY A 94 -11.89 25.32 -34.44
N ASN A 95 -12.81 25.94 -35.20
CA ASN A 95 -14.05 25.35 -35.72
C ASN A 95 -13.75 24.19 -36.69
N GLU A 96 -14.37 23.02 -36.52
CA GLU A 96 -14.87 22.20 -37.63
C GLU A 96 -16.09 21.36 -37.17
N THR A 97 -17.23 21.57 -37.82
CA THR A 97 -18.51 20.88 -37.62
C THR A 97 -18.74 19.86 -38.74
N PRO A 98 -19.12 18.61 -38.45
CA PRO A 98 -19.81 17.75 -39.42
C PRO A 98 -21.30 17.60 -39.11
N GLN A 99 -22.09 17.58 -40.19
CA GLN A 99 -23.56 17.65 -40.27
C GLN A 99 -24.32 16.49 -39.60
N ALA A 100 -25.53 16.80 -39.13
CA ALA A 100 -26.47 15.90 -38.46
C ALA A 100 -27.33 15.07 -39.45
N SER A 101 -27.53 13.79 -39.12
CA SER A 101 -28.55 12.90 -39.69
C SER A 101 -29.72 12.76 -38.70
N THR A 102 -30.94 12.97 -39.17
CA THR A 102 -32.19 12.94 -38.40
C THR A 102 -32.61 11.52 -37.99
N SER A 103 -32.78 11.26 -36.69
CA SER A 103 -33.37 10.03 -36.14
C SER A 103 -34.76 10.32 -35.54
N GLY A 104 -35.74 9.47 -35.85
CA GLY A 104 -37.18 9.68 -35.61
C GLY A 104 -37.70 9.55 -34.16
N ASN A 105 -38.98 9.93 -34.03
CA ASN A 105 -39.79 10.07 -32.82
C ASN A 105 -39.75 8.86 -31.85
N VAL A 106 -39.34 9.11 -30.60
CA VAL A 106 -39.50 8.19 -29.45
C VAL A 106 -40.16 8.93 -28.29
N ASP A 107 -41.24 8.35 -27.75
CA ASP A 107 -42.03 8.84 -26.61
C ASP A 107 -41.17 8.87 -25.31
N PRO A 108 -41.14 9.98 -24.54
CA PRO A 108 -40.29 10.13 -23.34
C PRO A 108 -40.58 9.13 -22.20
N THR A 109 -41.71 8.42 -22.23
CA THR A 109 -42.18 7.59 -21.10
C THR A 109 -41.72 6.13 -21.14
N THR A 110 -41.07 5.68 -22.22
CA THR A 110 -40.51 4.33 -22.37
C THR A 110 -39.00 4.35 -22.50
N GLN A 111 -38.28 4.75 -21.44
CA GLN A 111 -36.82 4.59 -21.38
C GLN A 111 -36.47 3.29 -20.67
N THR A 112 -35.74 2.40 -21.34
CA THR A 112 -35.22 1.18 -20.71
C THR A 112 -33.92 1.54 -19.98
N ARG A 113 -33.85 1.21 -18.68
CA ARG A 113 -32.68 1.46 -17.84
C ARG A 113 -31.48 0.67 -18.36
N LEU A 114 -30.33 1.33 -18.55
CA LEU A 114 -29.16 0.66 -19.11
C LEU A 114 -28.51 -0.29 -18.10
N SER A 115 -28.15 -1.50 -18.56
CA SER A 115 -27.27 -2.36 -17.78
C SER A 115 -25.85 -1.81 -17.76
N ARG A 116 -25.03 -2.20 -16.77
CA ARG A 116 -23.64 -1.74 -16.70
C ARG A 116 -22.84 -2.17 -17.94
N THR A 117 -23.15 -3.35 -18.50
CA THR A 117 -22.51 -3.88 -19.70
C THR A 117 -22.83 -3.03 -20.92
N ASP A 118 -24.09 -2.56 -21.05
CA ASP A 118 -24.52 -1.70 -22.15
C ASP A 118 -23.88 -0.31 -22.07
N VAL A 119 -23.81 0.27 -20.87
CA VAL A 119 -23.09 1.53 -20.62
C VAL A 119 -21.62 1.41 -21.02
N ASP A 120 -20.94 0.34 -20.60
CA ASP A 120 -19.52 0.14 -20.91
C ASP A 120 -19.29 -0.12 -22.41
N ARG A 121 -20.26 -0.70 -23.14
CA ARG A 121 -20.22 -0.81 -24.62
C ARG A 121 -20.37 0.55 -25.28
N LEU A 122 -21.40 1.32 -24.91
CA LEU A 122 -21.69 2.65 -25.46
C LEU A 122 -20.55 3.65 -25.22
N ILE A 123 -19.86 3.58 -24.08
CA ILE A 123 -18.66 4.41 -23.80
C ILE A 123 -17.49 4.09 -24.74
N ARG A 124 -17.37 2.84 -25.23
CA ARG A 124 -16.26 2.41 -26.09
C ARG A 124 -16.57 2.61 -27.57
N GLU A 125 -17.75 2.17 -27.97
CA GLU A 125 -18.11 1.95 -29.38
C GLU A 125 -19.12 3.00 -29.88
N GLY A 126 -19.78 3.74 -28.98
CA GLY A 126 -20.87 4.65 -29.34
C GLY A 126 -22.14 3.92 -29.77
N GLY A 127 -23.08 4.67 -30.35
CA GLY A 127 -24.30 4.14 -30.96
C GLY A 127 -25.58 4.83 -30.48
N ASP A 128 -26.71 4.44 -31.06
CA ASP A 128 -28.02 5.00 -30.77
C ASP A 128 -28.77 4.22 -29.68
N VAL A 129 -29.30 4.93 -28.69
CA VAL A 129 -30.07 4.32 -27.58
C VAL A 129 -31.04 5.32 -26.95
N ASN A 130 -32.27 4.89 -26.66
CA ASN A 130 -33.30 5.72 -26.01
C ASN A 130 -33.52 7.11 -26.67
N GLY A 131 -33.31 7.22 -27.99
CA GLY A 131 -33.41 8.49 -28.73
C GLY A 131 -32.20 9.42 -28.58
N TYR A 132 -31.08 8.93 -28.05
CA TYR A 132 -29.80 9.61 -27.95
C TYR A 132 -28.76 8.97 -28.86
N HIS A 133 -28.00 9.79 -29.57
CA HIS A 133 -26.79 9.39 -30.26
C HIS A 133 -25.59 9.53 -29.31
N VAL A 134 -24.95 8.42 -28.95
CA VAL A 134 -23.82 8.38 -28.01
C VAL A 134 -22.51 8.41 -28.76
N LEU A 135 -21.72 9.46 -28.52
CA LEU A 135 -20.42 9.69 -29.14
C LEU A 135 -19.29 9.45 -28.12
N PRO A 136 -18.47 8.40 -28.31
CA PRO A 136 -17.33 8.15 -27.42
C PRO A 136 -16.22 9.17 -27.66
N ARG A 137 -15.50 9.55 -26.61
CA ARG A 137 -14.30 10.41 -26.69
C ARG A 137 -13.07 9.59 -26.27
N PRO A 138 -12.41 8.83 -27.17
CA PRO A 138 -11.41 7.82 -26.79
C PRO A 138 -10.20 8.36 -26.01
N ARG A 139 -9.90 9.65 -26.15
CA ARG A 139 -8.78 10.34 -25.48
C ARG A 139 -9.19 11.06 -24.19
N PHE A 140 -10.48 11.11 -23.86
CA PHE A 140 -11.01 11.86 -22.71
C PHE A 140 -11.87 10.96 -21.84
N ASN A 141 -11.96 11.25 -20.54
CA ASN A 141 -12.83 10.52 -19.62
C ASN A 141 -14.26 11.06 -19.68
N SER A 142 -14.80 11.19 -20.90
CA SER A 142 -16.11 11.77 -21.16
C SER A 142 -16.81 11.04 -22.30
N VAL A 143 -18.13 11.20 -22.33
CA VAL A 143 -18.99 10.78 -23.43
C VAL A 143 -19.91 11.94 -23.79
N THR A 144 -20.21 12.09 -25.07
CA THR A 144 -21.13 13.13 -25.55
C THR A 144 -22.44 12.46 -25.96
N LEU A 145 -23.56 12.94 -25.42
CA LEU A 145 -24.90 12.45 -25.73
C LEU A 145 -25.61 13.53 -26.55
N ARG A 146 -26.04 13.20 -27.77
CA ARG A 146 -26.77 14.14 -28.63
C ARG A 146 -28.21 13.72 -28.81
N ARG A 147 -29.11 14.69 -28.75
CA ARG A 147 -30.52 14.50 -29.04
C ARG A 147 -31.07 15.71 -29.78
N THR A 148 -31.67 15.46 -30.94
CA THR A 148 -32.40 16.47 -31.71
C THR A 148 -33.88 16.42 -31.37
N THR A 149 -34.52 17.58 -31.27
CA THR A 149 -35.97 17.69 -31.03
C THR A 149 -36.53 18.90 -31.78
N ASN A 150 -37.78 18.83 -32.25
CA ASN A 150 -38.46 20.00 -32.81
C ASN A 150 -39.41 20.60 -31.77
N LEU A 151 -39.34 21.91 -31.54
CA LEU A 151 -40.18 22.56 -30.53
C LEU A 151 -41.68 22.52 -30.87
N ARG A 152 -42.07 22.28 -32.13
CA ARG A 152 -43.47 22.01 -32.52
C ARG A 152 -44.00 20.67 -32.01
N GLU A 153 -43.14 19.72 -31.68
CA GLU A 153 -43.55 18.41 -31.19
C GLU A 153 -44.08 18.49 -29.74
N ILE A 154 -43.81 19.60 -29.04
CA ILE A 154 -44.39 19.94 -27.74
C ILE A 154 -45.79 20.54 -27.94
N ASN A 155 -46.71 19.79 -28.56
CA ASN A 155 -48.11 20.21 -28.69
C ASN A 155 -48.77 20.26 -27.31
N SER A 156 -49.08 21.48 -26.84
CA SER A 156 -49.70 21.71 -25.54
C SER A 156 -50.87 22.68 -25.68
N THR A 157 -51.99 22.35 -25.03
CA THR A 157 -53.21 23.18 -25.01
C THR A 157 -53.07 24.42 -24.12
N ASP A 158 -52.09 24.45 -23.22
CA ASP A 158 -51.80 25.58 -22.33
C ASP A 158 -50.29 25.74 -22.05
N LEU A 159 -49.91 26.95 -21.62
CA LEU A 159 -48.53 27.39 -21.41
C LEU A 159 -47.83 26.66 -20.24
N ALA A 160 -48.58 26.31 -19.18
CA ALA A 160 -48.03 25.61 -18.02
C ALA A 160 -47.66 24.17 -18.40
N SER A 161 -48.51 23.50 -19.18
CA SER A 161 -48.26 22.18 -19.74
C SER A 161 -47.12 22.18 -20.78
N TYR A 162 -46.85 23.30 -21.45
CA TYR A 162 -45.68 23.45 -22.33
C TYR A 162 -44.39 23.54 -21.50
N HIS A 163 -44.37 24.39 -20.47
CA HIS A 163 -43.23 24.54 -19.56
C HIS A 163 -42.91 23.23 -18.83
N ALA A 164 -43.91 22.52 -18.33
CA ALA A 164 -43.74 21.24 -17.66
C ALA A 164 -43.12 20.17 -18.57
N ARG A 165 -43.50 20.14 -19.86
CA ARG A 165 -42.92 19.21 -20.84
C ARG A 165 -41.48 19.54 -21.19
N LEU A 166 -41.16 20.82 -21.37
CA LEU A 166 -39.79 21.27 -21.65
C LEU A 166 -38.86 20.96 -20.47
N HIS A 167 -39.30 21.27 -19.24
CA HIS A 167 -38.56 20.93 -18.03
C HIS A 167 -38.40 19.41 -17.89
N GLY A 168 -39.47 18.64 -18.09
CA GLY A 168 -39.41 17.17 -18.04
C GLY A 168 -38.43 16.57 -19.07
N MET A 169 -38.33 17.17 -20.26
CA MET A 169 -37.34 16.76 -21.27
C MET A 169 -35.91 17.02 -20.80
N LEU A 170 -35.62 18.20 -20.25
CA LEU A 170 -34.31 18.53 -19.70
C LEU A 170 -33.93 17.63 -18.52
N THR A 171 -34.86 17.39 -17.60
CA THR A 171 -34.66 16.44 -16.49
C THR A 171 -34.37 15.04 -17.03
N GLY A 172 -35.09 14.60 -18.07
CA GLY A 172 -34.84 13.31 -18.73
C GLY A 172 -33.45 13.19 -19.38
N ILE A 173 -32.92 14.28 -19.94
CA ILE A 173 -31.54 14.33 -20.48
C ILE A 173 -30.53 14.20 -19.33
N VAL A 174 -30.73 14.93 -18.24
CA VAL A 174 -29.89 14.87 -17.04
C VAL A 174 -29.89 13.47 -16.42
N ASP A 175 -31.06 12.87 -16.25
CA ASP A 175 -31.17 11.56 -15.62
C ASP A 175 -30.55 10.46 -16.48
N PHE A 176 -30.76 10.51 -17.79
CA PHE A 176 -30.10 9.59 -18.72
C PHE A 176 -28.57 9.77 -18.71
N ALA A 177 -28.08 11.02 -18.72
CA ALA A 177 -26.65 11.31 -18.60
C ALA A 177 -26.02 10.76 -17.31
N ARG A 178 -26.79 10.71 -16.21
CA ARG A 178 -26.34 10.15 -14.92
C ARG A 178 -26.27 8.63 -14.90
N GLU A 179 -26.88 7.92 -15.86
CA GLU A 179 -26.73 6.47 -15.96
C GLU A 179 -25.30 6.06 -16.36
N PHE A 180 -24.56 6.93 -17.06
CA PHE A 180 -23.19 6.66 -17.51
C PHE A 180 -22.15 6.69 -16.37
N ASP A 181 -22.39 7.45 -15.29
CA ASP A 181 -21.55 7.47 -14.10
C ASP A 181 -22.36 7.76 -12.82
N GLN A 182 -22.32 6.83 -11.87
CA GLN A 182 -23.00 6.97 -10.57
C GLN A 182 -22.18 7.78 -9.56
N ASN A 183 -20.91 8.10 -9.86
CA ASN A 183 -19.98 8.77 -8.94
C ASN A 183 -20.01 10.30 -9.06
N SER A 184 -21.19 10.88 -9.31
CA SER A 184 -21.38 12.33 -9.41
C SER A 184 -20.67 12.97 -10.62
N PRO A 185 -21.12 12.68 -11.86
CA PRO A 185 -20.54 13.24 -13.08
C PRO A 185 -20.67 14.76 -13.10
N VAL A 186 -19.84 15.41 -13.91
CA VAL A 186 -20.06 16.79 -14.32
C VAL A 186 -20.73 16.73 -15.69
N ILE A 187 -21.91 17.33 -15.82
CA ILE A 187 -22.69 17.32 -17.06
C ILE A 187 -22.70 18.74 -17.59
N ASN A 188 -22.14 18.96 -18.77
CA ASN A 188 -22.33 20.21 -19.50
C ASN A 188 -23.45 20.00 -20.52
N ILE A 189 -24.58 20.68 -20.35
CA ILE A 189 -25.68 20.66 -21.32
C ILE A 189 -25.55 21.88 -22.21
N THR A 190 -25.56 21.66 -23.52
CA THR A 190 -25.45 22.69 -24.53
C THR A 190 -26.65 22.60 -25.47
N LEU A 191 -27.32 23.73 -25.69
CA LEU A 191 -28.37 23.90 -26.67
C LEU A 191 -27.80 24.57 -27.91
N THR A 192 -28.02 23.96 -29.07
CA THR A 192 -27.64 24.50 -30.38
C THR A 192 -28.86 24.56 -31.28
N ALA A 193 -29.03 25.70 -31.96
CA ALA A 193 -30.10 25.90 -32.93
C ALA A 193 -29.55 26.75 -34.10
N PRO A 194 -30.00 26.52 -35.34
CA PRO A 194 -29.58 27.34 -36.49
C PRO A 194 -29.87 28.84 -36.33
N SER A 195 -30.92 29.20 -35.58
CA SER A 195 -31.28 30.60 -35.35
C SER A 195 -30.58 31.26 -34.16
N LEU A 196 -29.86 30.50 -33.33
CA LEU A 196 -29.09 31.05 -32.21
C LEU A 196 -27.70 31.46 -32.70
N GLN A 197 -27.26 32.68 -32.37
CA GLN A 197 -25.93 33.15 -32.74
C GLN A 197 -24.82 32.44 -31.94
N THR A 198 -25.12 32.05 -30.70
CA THR A 198 -24.20 31.31 -29.84
C THR A 198 -24.90 30.15 -29.14
N PRO A 199 -24.22 28.99 -28.96
CA PRO A 199 -24.78 27.88 -28.18
C PRO A 199 -25.00 28.28 -26.72
N VAL A 200 -26.16 27.93 -26.17
CA VAL A 200 -26.44 28.15 -24.73
C VAL A 200 -25.91 26.96 -23.96
N SER A 201 -25.03 27.17 -22.97
CA SER A 201 -24.45 26.07 -22.18
C SER A 201 -24.68 26.25 -20.68
N GLY A 202 -24.88 25.14 -19.96
CA GLY A 202 -25.03 25.10 -18.52
C GLY A 202 -24.32 23.91 -17.90
N ILE A 203 -23.57 24.16 -16.83
CA ILE A 203 -22.84 23.11 -16.10
C ILE A 203 -23.65 22.64 -14.90
N LEU A 204 -23.99 21.36 -14.91
CA LEU A 204 -24.72 20.65 -13.86
C LEU A 204 -23.78 19.73 -13.10
N THR A 205 -23.78 19.88 -11.79
CA THR A 205 -22.90 19.14 -10.87
C THR A 205 -23.68 18.67 -9.65
N ARG A 206 -23.07 17.83 -8.83
CA ARG A 206 -23.64 17.52 -7.51
C ARG A 206 -23.81 18.76 -6.62
N GLY A 207 -22.97 19.77 -6.78
CA GLY A 207 -23.01 20.99 -5.97
C GLY A 207 -24.26 21.84 -6.19
N ASN A 208 -24.82 21.80 -7.41
CA ASN A 208 -26.09 22.46 -7.75
C ASN A 208 -27.24 21.46 -7.89
N ASN A 209 -27.14 20.28 -7.25
CA ASN A 209 -28.14 19.21 -7.29
C ASN A 209 -28.56 18.74 -8.70
N TYR A 210 -27.75 19.00 -9.73
CA TYR A 210 -28.11 18.76 -11.13
C TYR A 210 -29.39 19.50 -11.55
N ASP A 211 -29.62 20.67 -10.97
CA ASP A 211 -30.82 21.46 -11.17
C ASP A 211 -30.88 22.05 -12.59
N ALA A 212 -31.87 21.60 -13.36
CA ALA A 212 -32.09 22.04 -14.74
C ALA A 212 -32.66 23.46 -14.84
N ASP A 213 -33.24 23.99 -13.75
CA ASP A 213 -33.78 25.35 -13.72
C ASP A 213 -32.67 26.39 -13.96
N GLY A 214 -31.47 26.16 -13.42
CA GLY A 214 -30.33 27.02 -13.67
C GLY A 214 -29.87 27.07 -15.14
N PHE A 215 -30.18 26.05 -15.94
CA PHE A 215 -29.95 26.07 -17.40
C PHE A 215 -31.09 26.77 -18.14
N MET A 216 -32.33 26.60 -17.67
CA MET A 216 -33.50 27.35 -18.18
C MET A 216 -33.31 28.87 -18.03
N ASP A 217 -32.79 29.32 -16.90
CA ASP A 217 -32.45 30.74 -16.67
C ASP A 217 -31.42 31.26 -17.69
N GLN A 218 -30.50 30.43 -18.16
CA GLN A 218 -29.51 30.81 -19.19
C GLN A 218 -30.16 30.91 -20.56
N ILE A 219 -31.07 29.99 -20.88
CA ILE A 219 -31.87 30.07 -22.12
C ILE A 219 -32.70 31.36 -22.10
N GLU A 220 -33.35 31.69 -20.99
CA GLU A 220 -34.14 32.91 -20.85
C GLU A 220 -33.29 34.17 -21.07
N LYS A 221 -32.11 34.27 -20.46
CA LYS A 221 -31.19 35.40 -20.62
C LYS A 221 -30.76 35.60 -22.07
N VAL A 222 -30.48 34.52 -22.79
CA VAL A 222 -30.04 34.59 -24.20
C VAL A 222 -31.20 35.02 -25.11
N LEU A 223 -32.42 34.54 -24.84
CA LEU A 223 -33.62 34.98 -25.57
C LEU A 223 -33.98 36.44 -25.27
N GLN A 224 -33.65 36.96 -24.08
CA GLN A 224 -33.83 38.38 -23.72
C GLN A 224 -32.75 39.29 -24.33
N SER A 225 -31.59 38.76 -24.72
CA SER A 225 -30.46 39.54 -25.26
C SER A 225 -30.49 39.75 -26.78
N ASN A 226 -31.68 39.85 -27.38
CA ASN A 226 -31.90 40.11 -28.82
C ASN A 226 -31.64 38.91 -29.76
N ASP A 227 -31.48 37.69 -29.22
CA ASP A 227 -31.40 36.44 -30.01
C ASP A 227 -32.80 35.83 -30.20
N ARG A 228 -33.01 35.01 -31.25
CA ARG A 228 -34.34 34.46 -31.57
C ARG A 228 -34.29 32.96 -31.75
N LEU A 229 -35.20 32.24 -31.10
CA LEU A 229 -35.42 30.81 -31.34
C LEU A 229 -36.72 30.62 -32.14
N LEU A 230 -36.61 30.16 -33.39
CA LEU A 230 -37.78 29.83 -34.21
C LEU A 230 -38.44 28.55 -33.68
N SER A 231 -39.77 28.53 -33.62
CA SER A 231 -40.51 27.38 -33.08
C SER A 231 -40.55 26.19 -34.01
N ASP A 232 -40.32 26.38 -35.30
CA ASP A 232 -40.38 25.35 -36.35
C ASP A 232 -39.05 24.72 -36.71
N GLN A 233 -37.96 25.18 -36.09
CA GLN A 233 -36.63 24.62 -36.32
C GLN A 233 -36.35 23.42 -35.41
N THR A 234 -35.45 22.56 -35.88
CA THR A 234 -34.90 21.48 -35.06
C THR A 234 -33.81 22.03 -34.16
N VAL A 235 -33.86 21.66 -32.89
CA VAL A 235 -32.92 22.08 -31.86
C VAL A 235 -32.14 20.86 -31.37
N GLU A 236 -30.83 21.00 -31.20
CA GLU A 236 -29.98 19.92 -30.71
C GLU A 236 -29.53 20.20 -29.27
N PHE A 237 -29.82 19.25 -28.39
CA PHE A 237 -29.29 19.19 -27.04
C PHE A 237 -28.09 18.25 -27.03
N GLU A 238 -26.93 18.78 -26.63
CA GLU A 238 -25.71 18.03 -26.39
C GLU A 238 -25.45 17.98 -24.89
N ALA A 239 -25.45 16.79 -24.29
CA ALA A 239 -25.00 16.58 -22.92
C ALA A 239 -23.60 15.94 -22.93
N SER A 240 -22.59 16.75 -22.65
CA SER A 240 -21.21 16.29 -22.46
C SER A 240 -21.03 15.83 -21.01
N VAL A 241 -20.93 14.51 -20.82
CA VAL A 241 -20.80 13.87 -19.51
C VAL A 241 -19.33 13.62 -19.22
N ALA A 242 -18.72 14.45 -18.38
CA ALA A 242 -17.41 14.18 -17.81
C ALA A 242 -17.57 13.23 -16.63
N MET A 243 -17.12 11.99 -16.80
CA MET A 243 -17.15 10.98 -15.75
C MET A 243 -16.19 11.43 -14.65
N ASN A 244 -16.69 11.55 -13.43
CA ASN A 244 -15.90 12.05 -12.33
C ASN A 244 -15.14 10.87 -11.72
N ARG A 245 -14.07 10.44 -12.40
CA ARG A 245 -13.00 9.74 -11.72
C ARG A 245 -12.35 10.77 -10.83
N GLN A 246 -12.85 10.89 -9.60
CA GLN A 246 -12.19 11.69 -8.56
C GLN A 246 -10.68 11.51 -8.74
N GLY A 247 -9.96 12.63 -8.90
CA GLY A 247 -8.52 12.67 -8.86
C GLY A 247 -8.07 12.23 -7.47
N GLY A 248 -8.17 10.93 -7.21
CA GLY A 248 -7.69 10.31 -6.00
C GLY A 248 -6.19 10.45 -5.98
N GLY A 249 -5.63 10.67 -4.80
CA GLY A 249 -4.18 10.54 -4.61
C GLY A 249 -3.68 9.22 -5.20
N ARG A 250 -2.42 9.22 -5.66
CA ARG A 250 -1.78 8.00 -6.20
C ARG A 250 -2.00 6.85 -5.22
N ARG A 251 -2.79 5.84 -5.61
CA ARG A 251 -3.05 4.67 -4.78
C ARG A 251 -1.82 3.77 -4.83
N LYS A 252 -1.22 3.41 -3.69
CA LYS A 252 -0.07 2.51 -3.70
C LYS A 252 -0.49 1.13 -4.16
N LEU A 253 0.39 0.45 -4.89
CA LEU A 253 0.15 -0.94 -5.32
C LEU A 253 -0.03 -1.87 -4.12
N THR A 254 0.73 -1.65 -3.05
CA THR A 254 0.68 -2.43 -1.81
C THR A 254 -0.65 -2.32 -1.05
N ASP A 255 -1.44 -1.28 -1.33
CA ASP A 255 -2.72 -1.04 -0.67
C ASP A 255 -3.88 -1.74 -1.38
N LEU A 256 -3.63 -2.32 -2.56
CA LEU A 256 -4.62 -3.01 -3.39
C LEU A 256 -4.59 -4.53 -3.14
N ALA A 257 -5.79 -5.11 -3.06
CA ALA A 257 -5.94 -6.55 -3.14
C ALA A 257 -5.44 -7.06 -4.50
N VAL A 258 -4.91 -8.29 -4.54
CA VAL A 258 -4.32 -8.90 -5.74
C VAL A 258 -5.27 -8.84 -6.94
N ASP A 259 -6.52 -9.24 -6.75
CA ASP A 259 -7.60 -9.26 -7.74
C ASP A 259 -8.05 -7.86 -8.21
N GLU A 260 -7.73 -6.81 -7.45
CA GLU A 260 -8.02 -5.44 -7.83
C GLU A 260 -6.91 -4.79 -8.66
N VAL A 261 -5.68 -5.33 -8.66
CA VAL A 261 -4.52 -4.65 -9.24
C VAL A 261 -4.75 -4.28 -10.70
N ILE A 262 -5.06 -5.26 -11.56
CA ILE A 262 -5.24 -5.03 -12.99
C ILE A 262 -6.35 -4.02 -13.25
N LYS A 263 -7.50 -4.20 -12.60
CA LYS A 263 -8.65 -3.30 -12.73
C LYS A 263 -8.33 -1.86 -12.34
N ARG A 264 -7.59 -1.66 -11.23
CA ARG A 264 -7.32 -0.32 -10.66
C ARG A 264 -6.08 0.35 -11.26
N LYS A 265 -5.18 -0.43 -11.86
CA LYS A 265 -3.91 0.04 -12.45
C LYS A 265 -3.86 -0.06 -13.97
N LYS A 266 -4.97 -0.42 -14.62
CA LYS A 266 -5.10 -0.57 -16.08
C LYS A 266 -4.49 0.59 -16.88
N THR A 267 -4.65 1.84 -16.43
CA THR A 267 -4.11 3.01 -17.15
C THR A 267 -2.58 3.13 -17.13
N SER A 268 -1.92 2.41 -16.23
CA SER A 268 -0.46 2.31 -16.14
C SER A 268 0.09 1.00 -16.71
N LEU A 269 -0.75 0.22 -17.36
CA LEU A 269 -0.43 -1.09 -17.93
C LEU A 269 -0.82 -1.13 -19.41
N PHE A 270 0.01 -1.77 -20.22
CA PHE A 270 -0.39 -2.33 -21.50
C PHE A 270 -0.73 -3.81 -21.25
N CYS A 271 -1.94 -4.19 -21.64
CA CYS A 271 -2.50 -5.52 -21.38
C CYS A 271 -2.50 -6.29 -22.70
N PRO A 272 -1.53 -7.20 -22.93
CA PRO A 272 -1.52 -7.98 -24.17
C PRO A 272 -2.74 -8.90 -24.21
N ILE A 273 -3.36 -9.03 -25.38
CA ILE A 273 -4.45 -9.97 -25.65
C ILE A 273 -3.83 -11.22 -26.28
N ASN A 274 -3.84 -12.34 -25.57
CA ASN A 274 -3.45 -13.65 -26.10
C ASN A 274 -4.43 -14.72 -25.59
N ILE A 275 -5.36 -15.12 -26.45
CA ILE A 275 -6.42 -16.08 -26.09
C ILE A 275 -5.98 -17.52 -26.44
N SER A 276 -5.10 -17.69 -27.42
CA SER A 276 -4.78 -18.97 -28.05
C SER A 276 -3.30 -19.40 -27.94
N ASN A 277 -2.44 -18.57 -27.35
CA ASN A 277 -1.00 -18.80 -27.24
C ASN A 277 -0.43 -18.19 -25.95
N ASN A 278 0.84 -18.47 -25.66
CA ASN A 278 1.54 -18.00 -24.46
C ASN A 278 2.50 -16.82 -24.74
N LEU A 279 2.15 -15.95 -25.70
CA LEU A 279 3.00 -14.84 -26.14
C LEU A 279 2.89 -13.56 -25.30
N CYS A 280 2.11 -13.50 -24.21
CA CYS A 280 1.91 -12.27 -23.44
C CYS A 280 3.22 -11.57 -23.03
N PHE A 281 4.23 -12.34 -22.63
CA PHE A 281 5.57 -11.84 -22.33
C PHE A 281 6.23 -11.18 -23.56
N SER A 282 6.31 -11.92 -24.65
CA SER A 282 6.96 -11.49 -25.89
C SER A 282 6.21 -10.34 -26.58
N ILE A 283 4.88 -10.26 -26.46
CA ILE A 283 4.07 -9.11 -26.94
C ILE A 283 4.41 -7.85 -26.13
N CYS A 284 4.63 -7.97 -24.82
CA CYS A 284 5.10 -6.84 -24.00
C CYS A 284 6.46 -6.32 -24.49
N LEU A 285 7.40 -7.23 -24.82
CA LEU A 285 8.71 -6.86 -25.35
C LEU A 285 8.61 -6.23 -26.74
N ALA A 286 7.80 -6.80 -27.64
CA ALA A 286 7.54 -6.25 -28.97
C ALA A 286 6.98 -4.83 -28.88
N ARG A 287 5.99 -4.59 -27.99
CA ARG A 287 5.44 -3.25 -27.75
C ARG A 287 6.47 -2.27 -27.21
N PHE A 288 7.36 -2.71 -26.32
CA PHE A 288 8.42 -1.87 -25.77
C PHE A 288 9.43 -1.44 -26.85
N LEU A 289 9.83 -2.37 -27.72
CA LEU A 289 10.77 -2.11 -28.81
C LEU A 289 10.11 -1.29 -29.95
N ASN A 290 8.81 -1.50 -30.19
CA ASN A 290 8.06 -0.92 -31.30
C ASN A 290 6.78 -0.19 -30.82
N PRO A 291 6.90 0.94 -30.09
CA PRO A 291 5.76 1.56 -29.41
C PRO A 291 4.65 2.06 -30.34
N GLN A 292 4.98 2.43 -31.58
CA GLN A 292 4.04 3.02 -32.54
C GLN A 292 3.25 2.01 -33.37
N ARG A 293 3.56 0.71 -33.28
CA ARG A 293 2.92 -0.31 -34.13
C ARG A 293 1.51 -0.68 -33.68
N PRO A 294 0.62 -1.08 -34.63
CA PRO A 294 -0.69 -1.62 -34.29
C PRO A 294 -0.56 -2.98 -33.58
N GLU A 295 -1.54 -3.31 -32.74
CA GLU A 295 -1.50 -4.53 -31.90
C GLU A 295 -1.48 -5.82 -32.72
N SER A 296 -2.13 -5.84 -33.88
CA SER A 296 -2.16 -6.98 -34.83
C SER A 296 -0.78 -7.37 -35.37
N GLU A 297 0.18 -6.44 -35.42
CA GLU A 297 1.55 -6.72 -35.87
C GLU A 297 2.47 -7.16 -34.72
N LEU A 298 2.12 -6.81 -33.48
CA LEU A 298 2.94 -7.16 -32.32
C LEU A 298 2.97 -8.66 -32.03
N GLU A 299 1.88 -9.37 -32.31
CA GLU A 299 1.81 -10.82 -32.09
C GLU A 299 2.75 -11.60 -33.02
N LYS A 300 2.87 -11.15 -34.27
CA LYS A 300 3.84 -11.71 -35.22
C LYS A 300 5.27 -11.46 -34.73
N LEU A 301 5.58 -10.23 -34.32
CA LEU A 301 6.90 -9.87 -33.77
C LEU A 301 7.22 -10.67 -32.51
N ALA A 302 6.22 -10.83 -31.63
CA ALA A 302 6.34 -11.62 -30.41
C ALA A 302 6.66 -13.09 -30.70
N SER A 303 6.05 -13.67 -31.74
CA SER A 303 6.33 -15.03 -32.18
C SER A 303 7.80 -15.18 -32.63
N VAL A 304 8.30 -14.23 -33.43
CA VAL A 304 9.70 -14.21 -33.87
C VAL A 304 10.65 -14.06 -32.68
N ILE A 305 10.37 -13.13 -31.76
CA ILE A 305 11.18 -12.93 -30.55
C ILE A 305 11.23 -14.22 -29.72
N GLN A 306 10.10 -14.88 -29.48
CA GLN A 306 10.04 -16.08 -28.65
C GLN A 306 10.78 -17.27 -29.30
N ASN A 307 10.54 -17.49 -30.60
CA ASN A 307 11.20 -18.55 -31.36
C ASN A 307 12.72 -18.33 -31.43
N SER A 308 13.19 -17.08 -31.57
CA SER A 308 14.62 -16.76 -31.68
C SER A 308 15.45 -17.15 -30.46
N VAL A 309 14.82 -17.28 -29.29
CA VAL A 309 15.47 -17.74 -28.05
C VAL A 309 15.17 -19.21 -27.73
N GLY A 310 14.53 -19.94 -28.65
CA GLY A 310 14.31 -21.38 -28.55
C GLY A 310 12.98 -21.81 -27.90
N PHE A 311 12.03 -20.88 -27.71
CA PHE A 311 10.70 -21.20 -27.17
C PHE A 311 9.63 -21.15 -28.26
N SER A 312 8.74 -22.13 -28.30
CA SER A 312 7.57 -22.10 -29.18
C SER A 312 6.52 -21.12 -28.67
N ILE A 313 5.56 -20.74 -29.51
CA ILE A 313 4.43 -19.89 -29.13
C ILE A 313 3.52 -20.50 -28.04
N GLN A 314 3.64 -21.80 -27.78
CA GLN A 314 2.87 -22.52 -26.75
C GLN A 314 3.66 -22.67 -25.44
N ASP A 315 4.93 -22.31 -25.41
CA ASP A 315 5.72 -22.37 -24.18
C ASP A 315 5.45 -21.17 -23.29
N ARG A 316 5.30 -21.42 -21.99
CA ARG A 316 5.16 -20.37 -20.98
C ARG A 316 6.54 -19.88 -20.59
N ILE A 317 6.72 -18.56 -20.60
CA ILE A 317 7.97 -17.93 -20.17
C ILE A 317 7.94 -17.73 -18.66
N GLY A 318 8.81 -18.44 -17.95
CA GLY A 318 9.02 -18.27 -16.52
C GLY A 318 10.07 -17.21 -16.20
N LEU A 319 10.25 -16.90 -14.91
CA LEU A 319 11.26 -15.93 -14.48
C LEU A 319 12.69 -16.37 -14.84
N GLY A 320 12.99 -17.68 -14.79
CA GLY A 320 14.31 -18.23 -15.12
C GLY A 320 14.71 -18.07 -16.59
N ASP A 321 13.73 -17.93 -17.49
CA ASP A 321 13.94 -17.83 -18.93
C ASP A 321 14.33 -16.40 -19.36
N ILE A 322 14.04 -15.40 -18.52
CA ILE A 322 14.23 -13.97 -18.84
C ILE A 322 15.67 -13.65 -19.29
N ALA A 323 16.66 -14.38 -18.80
CA ALA A 323 18.07 -14.16 -19.14
C ALA A 323 18.39 -14.40 -20.63
N SER A 324 17.67 -15.31 -21.31
CA SER A 324 17.89 -15.53 -22.75
C SER A 324 17.37 -14.34 -23.57
N PHE A 325 16.20 -13.81 -23.22
CA PHE A 325 15.60 -12.65 -23.85
C PHE A 325 16.41 -11.37 -23.64
N GLU A 326 16.95 -11.15 -22.43
CA GLU A 326 17.83 -10.00 -22.16
C GLU A 326 19.08 -10.02 -23.05
N ARG A 327 19.71 -11.20 -23.23
CA ARG A 327 20.87 -11.36 -24.12
C ARG A 327 20.52 -11.16 -25.58
N ALA A 328 19.41 -11.76 -26.03
CA ALA A 328 19.00 -11.71 -27.42
C ALA A 328 18.60 -10.31 -27.89
N LEU A 329 17.98 -9.51 -27.01
CA LEU A 329 17.45 -8.20 -27.38
C LEU A 329 18.33 -7.02 -26.93
N ASP A 330 19.40 -7.27 -26.18
CA ASP A 330 20.23 -6.25 -25.52
C ASP A 330 19.37 -5.25 -24.73
N ILE A 331 18.58 -5.78 -23.79
CA ILE A 331 17.71 -5.00 -22.89
C ILE A 331 17.79 -5.53 -21.47
N LYS A 332 17.30 -4.74 -20.52
CA LYS A 332 17.04 -5.17 -19.15
C LYS A 332 15.55 -5.34 -18.90
N ILE A 333 15.17 -6.46 -18.30
CA ILE A 333 13.79 -6.81 -17.99
C ILE A 333 13.63 -6.86 -16.47
N VAL A 334 12.71 -6.05 -15.94
CA VAL A 334 12.40 -6.00 -14.52
C VAL A 334 10.95 -6.42 -14.32
N VAL A 335 10.72 -7.50 -13.58
CA VAL A 335 9.38 -8.05 -13.36
C VAL A 335 8.95 -7.84 -11.92
N PHE A 336 7.83 -7.14 -11.72
CA PHE A 336 7.13 -7.10 -10.45
C PHE A 336 6.17 -8.27 -10.39
N HIS A 337 6.14 -8.99 -9.27
CA HIS A 337 5.19 -10.08 -9.07
C HIS A 337 4.87 -10.20 -7.58
N ARG A 338 3.81 -10.93 -7.24
CA ARG A 338 3.60 -11.36 -5.85
C ARG A 338 4.12 -12.78 -5.70
N SER A 339 4.86 -13.06 -4.62
CA SER A 339 5.29 -14.43 -4.32
C SER A 339 4.12 -15.28 -3.82
N ASN A 340 4.36 -16.56 -3.56
CA ASN A 340 3.34 -17.46 -2.99
C ASN A 340 2.80 -16.96 -1.63
N ALA A 341 3.61 -16.21 -0.88
CA ALA A 341 3.21 -15.53 0.35
C ALA A 341 2.46 -14.20 0.11
N MET A 342 2.09 -13.90 -1.14
CA MET A 342 1.44 -12.67 -1.60
C MET A 342 2.26 -11.40 -1.38
N ILE A 343 3.55 -11.51 -1.11
CA ILE A 343 4.46 -10.37 -0.92
C ILE A 343 4.87 -9.82 -2.29
N LEU A 344 4.75 -8.50 -2.47
CA LEU A 344 5.23 -7.84 -3.69
C LEU A 344 6.77 -7.91 -3.75
N GLU A 345 7.26 -8.57 -4.80
CA GLU A 345 8.67 -8.79 -5.07
C GLU A 345 9.06 -8.21 -6.43
N THR A 346 10.37 -8.14 -6.67
CA THR A 346 10.94 -7.60 -7.92
C THR A 346 12.04 -8.54 -8.39
N TYR A 347 11.80 -9.18 -9.53
CA TYR A 347 12.75 -10.01 -10.23
C TYR A 347 13.61 -9.18 -11.20
N LYS A 348 14.91 -9.52 -11.26
CA LYS A 348 15.90 -8.99 -12.21
C LYS A 348 17.13 -9.92 -12.20
N ASN A 349 17.76 -10.12 -13.37
CA ASN A 349 18.98 -10.94 -13.46
C ASN A 349 20.25 -10.21 -12.98
N SER A 350 20.27 -8.88 -13.10
CA SER A 350 21.43 -8.05 -12.75
C SER A 350 21.04 -6.77 -12.00
N ASP A 351 21.89 -6.37 -11.06
CA ASP A 351 21.82 -5.07 -10.38
C ASP A 351 22.42 -3.91 -11.20
N GLU A 352 23.09 -4.22 -12.32
CA GLU A 352 23.73 -3.21 -13.15
C GLU A 352 22.71 -2.43 -13.99
N PRO A 353 22.86 -1.10 -14.13
CA PRO A 353 21.97 -0.28 -14.93
C PRO A 353 22.03 -0.64 -16.41
N HIS A 354 20.91 -0.49 -17.10
CA HIS A 354 20.84 -0.64 -18.56
C HIS A 354 20.03 0.51 -19.16
N PRO A 355 20.48 1.14 -20.27
CA PRO A 355 19.77 2.27 -20.88
C PRO A 355 18.38 1.89 -21.39
N LYS A 356 18.20 0.67 -21.92
CA LYS A 356 16.91 0.11 -22.33
C LYS A 356 16.37 -0.82 -21.24
N THR A 357 15.52 -0.31 -20.35
CA THR A 357 14.89 -1.12 -19.30
C THR A 357 13.38 -1.18 -19.50
N VAL A 358 12.83 -2.38 -19.65
CA VAL A 358 11.38 -2.65 -19.68
C VAL A 358 10.90 -3.13 -18.30
N PHE A 359 9.71 -2.67 -17.92
CA PHE A 359 9.07 -3.03 -16.66
C PHE A 359 7.84 -3.87 -16.95
N LEU A 360 7.75 -5.05 -16.35
CA LEU A 360 6.62 -5.95 -16.47
C LEU A 360 5.98 -6.20 -15.10
N TYR A 361 4.70 -6.54 -15.10
CA TYR A 361 3.98 -7.07 -13.95
C TYR A 361 3.45 -8.47 -14.30
N LEU A 362 3.78 -9.47 -13.47
CA LEU A 362 3.26 -10.83 -13.60
C LEU A 362 2.11 -11.03 -12.61
N HIS A 363 0.95 -11.41 -13.13
CA HIS A 363 -0.27 -11.65 -12.37
C HIS A 363 -1.09 -12.75 -13.03
N ASP A 364 -1.46 -13.76 -12.25
CA ASP A 364 -2.21 -14.95 -12.70
C ASP A 364 -1.62 -15.57 -13.97
N ASP A 365 -0.30 -15.84 -13.94
CA ASP A 365 0.51 -16.36 -15.05
C ASP A 365 0.49 -15.51 -16.34
N HIS A 366 0.05 -14.24 -16.25
CA HIS A 366 -0.01 -13.32 -17.38
C HIS A 366 0.90 -12.10 -17.18
N TYR A 367 1.64 -11.73 -18.22
CA TYR A 367 2.52 -10.56 -18.21
C TYR A 367 1.80 -9.31 -18.71
N TYR A 368 1.99 -8.22 -17.99
CA TYR A 368 1.51 -6.88 -18.34
C TYR A 368 2.70 -5.93 -18.42
N MET A 369 2.82 -5.16 -19.49
CA MET A 369 3.89 -4.15 -19.59
C MET A 369 3.50 -2.91 -18.79
N ILE A 370 4.36 -2.46 -17.88
CA ILE A 370 4.13 -1.25 -17.10
C ILE A 370 4.57 -0.03 -17.93
N THR A 371 3.60 0.79 -18.34
CA THR A 371 3.84 1.99 -19.16
C THR A 371 4.30 3.19 -18.32
N SER A 372 3.94 3.21 -17.04
CA SER A 372 4.37 4.25 -16.10
C SER A 372 4.62 3.68 -14.71
N LEU A 373 5.89 3.46 -14.38
CA LEU A 373 6.29 2.84 -13.12
C LEU A 373 5.83 3.64 -11.89
N LYS A 374 5.88 4.97 -11.95
CA LYS A 374 5.40 5.85 -10.87
C LYS A 374 3.89 5.70 -10.64
N ALA A 375 3.10 5.66 -11.72
CA ALA A 375 1.66 5.51 -11.64
C ALA A 375 1.27 4.10 -11.16
N PHE A 376 1.96 3.08 -11.67
CA PHE A 376 1.75 1.68 -11.31
C PHE A 376 2.05 1.43 -9.82
N LEU A 377 3.22 1.82 -9.33
CA LEU A 377 3.57 1.67 -7.92
C LEU A 377 2.80 2.63 -7.00
N GLY A 378 2.28 3.74 -7.54
CA GLY A 378 1.50 4.72 -6.79
C GLY A 378 2.36 5.62 -5.89
N SER A 379 3.55 6.00 -6.35
CA SER A 379 4.51 6.78 -5.59
C SER A 379 4.94 8.04 -6.35
N PRO A 380 5.25 9.17 -5.67
CA PRO A 380 5.75 10.36 -6.35
C PRO A 380 7.10 10.12 -7.04
N TYR A 381 7.95 9.26 -6.48
CA TYR A 381 9.25 8.93 -7.05
C TYR A 381 9.51 7.43 -6.99
N VAL A 382 10.18 6.94 -8.03
CA VAL A 382 10.67 5.57 -8.12
C VAL A 382 12.10 5.66 -8.64
N CYS A 383 13.01 4.91 -8.03
CA CYS A 383 14.40 4.91 -8.44
C CYS A 383 14.55 4.17 -9.77
N PRO A 384 15.17 4.76 -10.81
CA PRO A 384 15.32 4.08 -12.10
C PRO A 384 16.32 2.92 -12.07
N PHE A 385 17.06 2.73 -10.97
CA PHE A 385 18.10 1.72 -10.85
C PHE A 385 17.75 0.58 -9.88
N CYS A 386 17.24 0.92 -8.69
CA CYS A 386 16.85 -0.10 -7.70
C CYS A 386 15.35 -0.33 -7.63
N TYR A 387 14.57 0.42 -8.41
CA TYR A 387 13.12 0.25 -8.60
C TYR A 387 12.26 0.43 -7.34
N LYS A 388 12.87 0.83 -6.22
CA LYS A 388 12.16 1.17 -4.98
C LYS A 388 11.43 2.50 -5.11
N SER A 389 10.20 2.53 -4.64
CA SER A 389 9.40 3.73 -4.46
C SER A 389 9.86 4.54 -3.24
N TYR A 390 9.78 5.87 -3.30
CA TYR A 390 10.08 6.74 -2.17
C TYR A 390 9.31 8.07 -2.24
N SER A 391 9.03 8.67 -1.08
CA SER A 391 8.31 9.94 -0.98
C SER A 391 9.20 11.17 -1.05
N ASN A 392 10.50 11.02 -0.74
CA ASN A 392 11.44 12.12 -0.65
C ASN A 392 12.78 11.77 -1.30
N LEU A 393 13.15 12.54 -2.33
CA LEU A 393 14.41 12.38 -3.10
C LEU A 393 15.67 12.35 -2.20
N ARG A 394 15.65 13.03 -1.06
CA ARG A 394 16.83 13.22 -0.22
C ARG A 394 17.15 12.05 0.70
N TYR A 395 16.17 11.18 0.95
CA TYR A 395 16.31 10.02 1.82
C TYR A 395 16.55 8.73 1.03
N HIS A 396 16.31 8.75 -0.28
CA HIS A 396 16.64 7.62 -1.12
C HIS A 396 18.16 7.39 -1.15
N ARG A 397 18.56 6.13 -0.97
CA ARG A 397 19.96 5.69 -1.04
C ARG A 397 20.02 4.40 -1.83
N CYS A 398 20.81 4.41 -2.90
CA CYS A 398 21.22 3.19 -3.60
C CYS A 398 22.62 3.41 -4.23
N LYS A 399 23.21 2.34 -4.75
CA LYS A 399 24.53 2.34 -5.42
C LYS A 399 24.61 3.39 -6.52
N HIS A 400 23.54 3.52 -7.30
CA HIS A 400 23.52 4.26 -8.57
C HIS A 400 22.94 5.68 -8.48
N VAL A 401 22.29 6.04 -7.37
CA VAL A 401 21.75 7.40 -7.15
C VAL A 401 22.65 8.20 -6.21
N CYS A 402 22.96 9.42 -6.61
CA CYS A 402 23.66 10.37 -5.77
C CYS A 402 22.69 11.34 -5.07
N ASN A 403 22.51 11.21 -3.76
CA ASN A 403 21.72 12.14 -2.95
C ASN A 403 22.46 13.46 -2.60
N ILE A 404 23.58 13.73 -3.27
CA ILE A 404 24.41 14.92 -3.07
C ILE A 404 24.24 15.89 -4.24
N CYS A 405 24.57 15.42 -5.45
CA CYS A 405 24.42 16.18 -6.69
C CYS A 405 23.12 15.88 -7.44
N PHE A 406 22.41 14.78 -7.12
CA PHE A 406 21.19 14.33 -7.81
C PHE A 406 21.34 14.01 -9.30
N ASP A 407 22.58 13.98 -9.77
CA ASP A 407 22.91 13.65 -11.15
C ASP A 407 22.85 12.13 -11.40
N ALA A 408 22.25 11.75 -12.54
CA ALA A 408 22.05 10.35 -12.94
C ALA A 408 23.37 9.64 -13.28
N GLU A 409 24.38 10.37 -13.73
CA GLU A 409 25.66 9.82 -14.21
C GLU A 409 26.71 9.71 -13.10
N CYS A 410 26.41 10.26 -11.92
CA CYS A 410 27.38 10.40 -10.83
C CYS A 410 28.02 9.07 -10.40
N TYR A 411 27.30 7.95 -10.52
CA TYR A 411 27.80 6.63 -10.12
C TYR A 411 28.91 6.08 -11.04
N ARG A 412 29.04 6.60 -12.27
CA ARG A 412 30.05 6.15 -13.26
C ARG A 412 31.45 6.66 -12.94
N PHE A 413 31.57 7.67 -12.08
CA PHE A 413 32.84 8.32 -11.78
C PHE A 413 33.51 7.68 -10.56
N GLN A 414 34.83 7.51 -10.66
CA GLN A 414 35.64 6.93 -9.60
C GLN A 414 35.45 7.67 -8.25
N ALA A 415 35.27 6.89 -7.19
CA ALA A 415 35.03 7.43 -5.86
C ALA A 415 36.24 8.22 -5.35
N ARG A 416 36.03 9.52 -5.12
CA ARG A 416 36.99 10.44 -4.48
C ARG A 416 36.22 11.37 -3.55
N ASN A 417 36.32 11.12 -2.25
CA ASN A 417 35.61 11.90 -1.24
C ASN A 417 36.19 13.33 -1.17
N LEU A 418 35.45 14.32 -1.66
CA LEU A 418 35.84 15.73 -1.64
C LEU A 418 34.94 16.51 -0.69
N HIS A 419 35.52 17.30 0.20
CA HIS A 419 34.75 18.13 1.12
C HIS A 419 34.42 19.48 0.47
N CYS A 420 33.13 19.83 0.38
CA CYS A 420 32.70 21.11 -0.14
C CYS A 420 32.78 22.21 0.93
N PRO A 421 33.53 23.30 0.71
CA PRO A 421 33.62 24.38 1.70
C PRO A 421 32.29 25.15 1.87
N ASP A 422 31.47 25.22 0.83
CA ASP A 422 30.26 26.08 0.81
C ASP A 422 29.04 25.44 1.46
N CYS A 423 28.92 24.11 1.38
CA CYS A 423 27.80 23.36 1.97
C CYS A 423 28.22 22.40 3.07
N LEU A 424 29.52 22.20 3.28
CA LEU A 424 30.11 21.32 4.30
C LEU A 424 29.71 19.84 4.14
N ARG A 425 29.17 19.46 2.98
CA ARG A 425 28.90 18.07 2.60
C ARG A 425 30.10 17.48 1.87
N TYR A 426 30.23 16.17 1.90
CA TYR A 426 31.29 15.44 1.19
C TYR A 426 30.75 14.83 -0.10
N CYS A 427 31.23 15.31 -1.23
CA CYS A 427 30.94 14.81 -2.56
C CYS A 427 31.62 13.46 -2.82
N LYS A 428 30.99 12.60 -3.61
CA LYS A 428 31.46 11.22 -3.87
C LYS A 428 32.63 11.15 -4.85
N SER A 429 32.82 12.16 -5.69
CA SER A 429 33.84 12.23 -6.74
C SER A 429 34.10 13.70 -7.13
N ALA A 430 35.13 13.95 -7.96
CA ALA A 430 35.36 15.26 -8.58
C ALA A 430 34.14 15.74 -9.39
N TYR A 431 33.57 14.83 -10.18
CA TYR A 431 32.33 15.08 -10.92
C TYR A 431 31.17 15.47 -9.98
N CYS A 432 30.96 14.72 -8.90
CA CYS A 432 29.92 15.05 -7.91
C CYS A 432 30.15 16.44 -7.28
N PHE A 433 31.41 16.84 -7.08
CA PHE A 433 31.77 18.15 -6.54
C PHE A 433 31.40 19.27 -7.51
N GLU A 434 31.57 19.09 -8.81
CA GLU A 434 31.15 20.08 -9.79
C GLU A 434 29.63 20.11 -9.96
N MET A 435 29.01 18.95 -10.16
CA MET A 435 27.58 18.88 -10.47
C MET A 435 26.70 19.33 -9.31
N HIS A 436 27.05 19.06 -8.04
CA HIS A 436 26.21 19.53 -6.93
C HIS A 436 26.19 21.07 -6.79
N LYS A 437 27.15 21.78 -7.38
CA LYS A 437 27.21 23.25 -7.44
C LYS A 437 26.49 23.84 -8.65
N LYS A 438 26.22 23.05 -9.68
CA LYS A 438 25.61 23.49 -10.95
C LYS A 438 24.17 23.02 -11.10
N ASN A 439 23.90 21.75 -10.78
CA ASN A 439 22.63 21.11 -11.08
C ASN A 439 21.65 21.27 -9.90
N PRO A 440 20.44 21.80 -10.16
CA PRO A 440 19.38 21.77 -9.18
C PRO A 440 18.85 20.33 -9.02
N PRO A 441 18.42 19.95 -7.81
CA PRO A 441 17.64 18.73 -7.63
C PRO A 441 16.37 18.75 -8.50
N PRO A 442 15.82 17.59 -8.90
CA PRO A 442 14.60 17.54 -9.70
C PRO A 442 13.44 18.35 -9.08
N GLY A 443 12.88 19.29 -9.86
CA GLY A 443 11.79 20.17 -9.42
C GLY A 443 12.23 21.29 -8.47
N GLN A 444 13.49 21.71 -8.52
CA GLN A 444 14.02 22.85 -7.77
C GLN A 444 14.71 23.84 -8.73
N GLU A 445 14.83 25.09 -8.31
CA GLU A 445 15.44 26.17 -9.11
C GLU A 445 16.95 26.31 -8.84
N TYR A 446 17.38 26.01 -7.61
CA TYR A 446 18.75 26.29 -7.17
C TYR A 446 19.60 25.02 -7.05
N PRO A 447 20.93 25.12 -7.25
CA PRO A 447 21.84 24.00 -7.08
C PRO A 447 21.74 23.36 -5.69
N ALA A 448 22.00 22.05 -5.64
CA ALA A 448 21.94 21.31 -4.38
C ALA A 448 22.89 21.89 -3.31
N CYS A 449 24.04 22.44 -3.71
CA CYS A 449 25.01 23.10 -2.82
C CYS A 449 24.41 24.26 -2.04
N ASP A 450 23.55 25.06 -2.67
CA ASP A 450 22.99 26.27 -2.09
C ASP A 450 21.82 25.96 -1.18
N MET A 451 21.07 24.93 -1.53
CA MET A 451 19.89 24.52 -0.78
C MET A 451 20.20 23.59 0.39
N ILE A 452 21.21 22.73 0.30
CA ILE A 452 21.39 21.63 1.26
C ILE A 452 22.75 21.75 1.92
N LYS A 453 22.74 22.07 3.22
CA LYS A 453 23.93 22.39 4.02
C LYS A 453 24.10 21.37 5.15
N TYR A 454 25.26 21.39 5.82
CA TYR A 454 25.60 20.50 6.93
C TYR A 454 26.13 21.28 8.15
N CYS A 455 25.50 21.13 9.33
CA CYS A 455 25.96 21.79 10.56
C CYS A 455 27.09 20.97 11.20
N LYS A 456 28.26 21.61 11.42
CA LYS A 456 29.40 20.99 12.13
C LYS A 456 29.14 20.74 13.62
N LEU A 457 28.22 21.49 14.24
CA LEU A 457 27.88 21.36 15.67
C LEU A 457 27.00 20.12 15.89
N CYS A 458 25.80 20.06 15.30
CA CYS A 458 24.90 18.91 15.46
C CYS A 458 25.16 17.75 14.51
N ASN A 459 26.02 17.90 13.49
CA ASN A 459 26.28 16.88 12.47
C ASN A 459 25.04 16.49 11.64
N ARG A 460 24.06 17.39 11.51
CA ARG A 460 22.83 17.17 10.74
C ARG A 460 22.87 17.95 9.42
N ARG A 461 22.22 17.37 8.41
CA ARG A 461 21.90 18.03 7.15
C ARG A 461 20.66 18.90 7.34
N TYR A 462 20.66 20.11 6.79
CA TYR A 462 19.52 21.03 6.82
C TYR A 462 19.36 21.73 5.47
N ASP A 463 18.15 22.25 5.24
CA ASP A 463 17.82 22.96 4.01
C ASP A 463 17.77 24.47 4.22
N VAL A 464 18.15 25.20 3.18
CA VAL A 464 18.10 26.66 3.09
C VAL A 464 17.30 26.99 1.84
N LYS A 465 16.44 28.01 1.92
CA LYS A 465 15.81 28.60 0.73
C LYS A 465 16.64 29.80 0.29
N PRO A 466 17.30 29.74 -0.88
CA PRO A 466 18.02 30.90 -1.42
C PRO A 466 17.09 32.12 -1.51
N GLY A 467 17.55 33.29 -1.05
CA GLY A 467 16.75 34.52 -0.99
C GLY A 467 15.95 34.77 0.29
N ASN A 468 15.86 33.81 1.22
CA ASN A 468 15.11 33.97 2.47
C ASN A 468 16.00 33.84 3.73
N GLN A 469 16.46 34.98 4.26
CA GLN A 469 17.35 35.07 5.43
C GLN A 469 16.74 34.58 6.75
N LYS A 470 15.43 34.27 6.79
CA LYS A 470 14.73 33.81 8.02
C LYS A 470 15.01 32.35 8.41
N THR A 471 15.70 31.56 7.58
CA THR A 471 15.95 30.14 7.86
C THR A 471 17.35 29.90 8.45
N LYS A 472 17.60 30.41 9.67
CA LYS A 472 18.81 30.03 10.43
C LYS A 472 18.68 28.57 10.88
N HIS A 473 19.71 27.77 10.64
CA HIS A 473 19.74 26.40 11.14
C HIS A 473 19.89 26.38 12.66
N ILE A 474 18.99 25.67 13.33
CA ILE A 474 19.04 25.42 14.77
C ILE A 474 19.59 24.00 14.97
N CYS A 475 20.75 23.89 15.62
CA CYS A 475 21.46 22.61 15.75
C CYS A 475 20.80 21.70 16.81
N ALA A 476 20.01 22.22 17.76
CA ALA A 476 19.08 21.43 18.58
C ALA A 476 17.76 21.18 17.81
N PRO A 477 17.07 20.03 17.96
CA PRO A 477 15.66 19.96 17.62
C PRO A 477 14.92 21.10 18.33
N ASP A 478 13.96 21.73 17.68
CA ASP A 478 13.10 22.71 18.35
C ASP A 478 12.26 22.05 19.44
N LYS A 479 11.95 20.75 19.28
CA LYS A 479 11.11 19.98 20.19
C LYS A 479 11.69 18.61 20.53
N CYS A 480 11.40 18.12 21.73
CA CYS A 480 11.70 16.76 22.14
C CYS A 480 10.90 15.73 21.33
N VAL A 481 11.53 14.63 20.90
CA VAL A 481 10.84 13.56 20.16
C VAL A 481 9.84 12.77 21.03
N HIS A 482 10.01 12.80 22.35
CA HIS A 482 9.18 12.05 23.29
C HIS A 482 8.05 12.91 23.86
N CYS A 483 8.37 14.04 24.50
CA CYS A 483 7.37 14.92 25.10
C CYS A 483 6.90 16.05 24.18
N ARG A 484 7.57 16.30 23.05
CA ARG A 484 7.25 17.40 22.11
C ARG A 484 7.34 18.81 22.68
N GLU A 485 7.81 18.98 23.92
CA GLU A 485 8.15 20.29 24.48
C GLU A 485 9.34 20.91 23.78
N SER A 486 9.39 22.24 23.78
CA SER A 486 10.49 22.97 23.18
C SER A 486 11.80 22.71 23.91
N LEU A 487 12.88 22.44 23.16
CA LEU A 487 14.23 22.30 23.72
C LEU A 487 14.90 23.67 23.81
N THR A 488 15.80 23.83 24.78
CA THR A 488 16.72 24.99 24.82
C THR A 488 17.75 24.91 23.69
N ASP A 489 18.49 26.00 23.45
CA ASP A 489 19.48 26.09 22.36
C ASP A 489 20.60 25.04 22.44
N ASP A 490 20.93 24.59 23.65
CA ASP A 490 21.89 23.51 23.94
C ASP A 490 21.26 22.10 23.86
N GLY A 491 19.96 22.00 23.58
CA GLY A 491 19.21 20.75 23.46
C GLY A 491 18.80 20.13 24.80
N ALA A 492 19.02 20.83 25.92
CA ALA A 492 18.58 20.37 27.22
C ALA A 492 17.07 20.56 27.41
N HIS A 493 16.44 19.63 28.10
CA HIS A 493 15.13 19.82 28.73
C HIS A 493 14.92 18.69 29.74
N GLN A 494 13.99 18.88 30.66
CA GLN A 494 13.51 17.80 31.49
C GLN A 494 12.32 17.15 30.76
N CYS A 495 12.53 15.97 30.19
CA CYS A 495 11.50 15.23 29.50
C CYS A 495 10.48 14.58 30.45
N PHE A 496 9.25 15.06 30.46
CA PHE A 496 8.17 14.45 31.25
C PHE A 496 7.12 13.82 30.35
N ILE A 497 6.43 12.81 30.87
CA ILE A 497 5.19 12.31 30.26
C ILE A 497 4.24 13.51 30.19
N GLN A 498 3.73 13.78 28.99
CA GLN A 498 2.83 14.90 28.79
C GLN A 498 1.39 14.52 29.09
N PRO A 499 0.60 15.46 29.64
CA PRO A 499 -0.84 15.32 29.69
C PRO A 499 -1.41 15.15 28.28
N LEU A 500 -2.49 14.39 28.15
CA LEU A 500 -3.18 14.19 26.88
C LEU A 500 -4.34 15.19 26.75
N GLU A 501 -4.39 15.88 25.61
CA GLU A 501 -5.54 16.72 25.26
C GLU A 501 -6.81 15.87 25.12
N LEU A 502 -7.91 16.39 25.65
CA LEU A 502 -9.23 15.81 25.50
C LEU A 502 -9.62 15.85 24.02
N LYS A 503 -10.02 14.71 23.46
CA LYS A 503 -10.49 14.60 22.08
C LYS A 503 -11.99 14.42 22.05
N GLU A 504 -12.62 15.05 21.07
CA GLU A 504 -14.04 14.86 20.81
C GLU A 504 -14.36 13.39 20.50
N PRO A 505 -15.42 12.83 21.11
CA PRO A 505 -15.89 11.48 20.81
C PRO A 505 -16.33 11.36 19.34
N CYS A 506 -16.07 10.23 18.69
CA CYS A 506 -16.48 10.00 17.30
C CYS A 506 -17.50 8.87 17.18
N GLU A 507 -18.27 8.84 16.09
CA GLU A 507 -19.31 7.83 15.83
C GLU A 507 -18.88 6.80 14.76
N LYS A 508 -17.59 6.75 14.42
CA LYS A 508 -17.06 5.93 13.33
C LYS A 508 -16.84 4.48 13.75
N TYR A 509 -17.90 3.81 14.18
CA TYR A 509 -17.85 2.42 14.65
C TYR A 509 -18.64 1.48 13.73
N ILE A 510 -18.10 0.29 13.53
CA ILE A 510 -18.77 -0.86 12.90
C ILE A 510 -18.68 -2.02 13.86
N PHE A 511 -19.83 -2.51 14.33
CA PHE A 511 -19.94 -3.72 15.13
C PHE A 511 -20.15 -4.89 14.19
N TYR A 512 -19.50 -6.02 14.40
CA TYR A 512 -19.67 -7.18 13.53
C TYR A 512 -19.48 -8.48 14.30
N ASP A 513 -19.98 -9.56 13.71
CA ASP A 513 -19.80 -10.92 14.18
C ASP A 513 -19.85 -11.88 12.99
N PHE A 514 -19.12 -12.99 13.09
CA PHE A 514 -19.13 -14.06 12.10
C PHE A 514 -19.75 -15.32 12.69
N GLU A 515 -20.60 -15.96 11.89
CA GLU A 515 -20.90 -17.36 12.10
C GLU A 515 -19.99 -18.20 11.21
N SER A 516 -19.49 -19.29 11.78
CA SER A 516 -18.59 -20.20 11.10
C SER A 516 -19.02 -21.65 11.28
N ARG A 517 -18.64 -22.47 10.31
CA ARG A 517 -18.65 -23.92 10.43
C ARG A 517 -17.24 -24.44 10.64
N TYR A 518 -17.11 -25.58 11.30
CA TYR A 518 -15.84 -26.25 11.52
C TYR A 518 -15.75 -27.50 10.65
N GLU A 519 -14.93 -27.46 9.61
CA GLU A 519 -14.75 -28.52 8.62
C GLU A 519 -13.26 -28.67 8.28
N ASN A 520 -12.81 -29.92 8.06
CA ASN A 520 -11.42 -30.24 7.70
C ASN A 520 -10.36 -29.63 8.64
N GLY A 521 -10.66 -29.59 9.94
CA GLY A 521 -9.74 -29.05 10.94
C GLY A 521 -9.69 -27.52 11.02
N ARG A 522 -10.54 -26.80 10.28
CA ARG A 522 -10.51 -25.32 10.18
C ARG A 522 -11.91 -24.71 10.33
N HIS A 523 -11.95 -23.50 10.90
CA HIS A 523 -13.15 -22.67 10.86
C HIS A 523 -13.27 -21.95 9.51
N GLU A 524 -14.46 -22.00 8.92
CA GLU A 524 -14.81 -21.27 7.72
C GLU A 524 -16.06 -20.43 7.98
N ALA A 525 -15.93 -19.10 7.88
CA ALA A 525 -17.05 -18.19 8.03
C ALA A 525 -18.05 -18.40 6.89
N ASN A 526 -19.32 -18.57 7.23
CA ASN A 526 -20.41 -18.77 6.26
C ASN A 526 -21.51 -17.71 6.36
N PHE A 527 -21.48 -16.88 7.41
CA PHE A 527 -22.32 -15.71 7.53
C PHE A 527 -21.60 -14.59 8.28
N VAL A 528 -21.88 -13.36 7.89
CA VAL A 528 -21.44 -12.16 8.61
C VAL A 528 -22.60 -11.21 8.78
N CYS A 529 -22.69 -10.62 9.97
CA CYS A 529 -23.50 -9.43 10.22
C CYS A 529 -22.58 -8.28 10.63
N ALA A 530 -22.87 -7.08 10.13
CA ALA A 530 -22.22 -5.87 10.57
C ALA A 530 -23.23 -4.72 10.70
N MET A 531 -23.07 -3.90 11.73
CA MET A 531 -23.89 -2.73 12.00
C MET A 531 -23.03 -1.51 12.25
N THR A 532 -23.33 -0.42 11.55
CA THR A 532 -22.72 0.87 11.86
C THR A 532 -23.23 1.40 13.21
N PHE A 533 -22.51 2.37 13.78
CA PHE A 533 -22.96 3.12 14.95
C PHE A 533 -24.42 3.58 14.86
N LYS A 534 -24.85 4.06 13.69
CA LYS A 534 -26.21 4.55 13.42
C LYS A 534 -27.25 3.43 13.17
N GLY A 535 -26.87 2.17 13.33
CA GLY A 535 -27.76 1.01 13.16
C GLY A 535 -27.95 0.56 11.70
N GLN A 536 -27.22 1.13 10.74
CA GLN A 536 -27.26 0.63 9.35
C GLN A 536 -26.63 -0.76 9.30
N LYS A 537 -27.44 -1.76 8.92
CA LYS A 537 -27.07 -3.17 8.86
C LYS A 537 -26.51 -3.56 7.48
N PHE A 538 -25.54 -4.45 7.50
CA PHE A 538 -25.00 -5.18 6.37
C PHE A 538 -24.92 -6.66 6.73
N THR A 539 -25.34 -7.54 5.84
CA THR A 539 -25.22 -8.99 6.02
C THR A 539 -24.72 -9.63 4.73
N ALA A 540 -24.01 -10.74 4.85
CA ALA A 540 -23.61 -11.56 3.72
C ALA A 540 -23.52 -13.03 4.11
N TYR A 541 -23.99 -13.90 3.22
CA TYR A 541 -23.83 -15.35 3.31
C TYR A 541 -22.72 -15.84 2.38
N GLY A 542 -22.29 -17.07 2.62
CA GLY A 542 -21.33 -17.81 1.82
C GLY A 542 -19.92 -17.73 2.38
N THR A 543 -19.03 -18.57 1.84
CA THR A 543 -17.60 -18.60 2.22
C THR A 543 -16.84 -17.32 1.85
N ASP A 544 -17.41 -16.51 0.97
CA ASP A 544 -16.92 -15.19 0.58
C ASP A 544 -17.51 -14.04 1.43
N CYS A 545 -18.20 -14.34 2.54
CA CYS A 545 -18.82 -13.31 3.39
C CYS A 545 -17.79 -12.30 3.95
N ILE A 546 -16.59 -12.75 4.29
CA ILE A 546 -15.47 -11.89 4.72
C ILE A 546 -15.06 -10.95 3.58
N ALA A 547 -14.90 -11.50 2.37
CA ALA A 547 -14.56 -10.69 1.18
C ALA A 547 -15.62 -9.63 0.89
N LYS A 548 -16.90 -9.99 0.98
CA LYS A 548 -18.04 -9.07 0.84
C LYS A 548 -18.02 -7.98 1.92
N LEU A 549 -17.72 -8.31 3.19
CA LEU A 549 -17.57 -7.34 4.28
C LEU A 549 -16.45 -6.34 3.99
N ILE A 550 -15.24 -6.84 3.69
CA ILE A 550 -14.09 -5.97 3.43
C ILE A 550 -14.34 -5.11 2.18
N LYS A 551 -14.89 -5.67 1.09
CA LYS A 551 -15.26 -4.89 -0.11
C LYS A 551 -16.30 -3.81 0.19
N ARG A 552 -17.24 -4.06 1.11
CA ARG A 552 -18.29 -3.10 1.50
C ARG A 552 -17.75 -1.92 2.29
N PHE A 553 -16.82 -2.15 3.21
CA PHE A 553 -16.37 -1.15 4.18
C PHE A 553 -14.94 -0.65 3.99
N ARG A 554 -14.07 -1.32 3.23
CA ARG A 554 -12.72 -0.84 2.91
C ARG A 554 -12.75 0.15 1.74
N GLN A 555 -13.40 1.29 1.95
CA GLN A 555 -13.63 2.33 0.95
C GLN A 555 -13.43 3.74 1.55
N PRO A 556 -13.17 4.79 0.75
CA PRO A 556 -12.88 6.13 1.28
C PRO A 556 -13.96 6.69 2.23
N ARG A 557 -15.23 6.35 1.99
CA ARG A 557 -16.37 6.73 2.86
C ARG A 557 -16.22 6.26 4.31
N TYR A 558 -15.53 5.13 4.52
CA TYR A 558 -15.33 4.52 5.84
C TYR A 558 -13.89 4.72 6.35
N LYS A 559 -13.20 5.75 5.86
CA LYS A 559 -11.86 6.10 6.35
C LYS A 559 -11.92 6.52 7.82
N GLY A 560 -11.05 5.94 8.65
CA GLY A 560 -10.99 6.20 10.09
C GLY A 560 -12.02 5.44 10.93
N TYR A 561 -12.68 4.41 10.37
CA TYR A 561 -13.64 3.60 11.13
C TYR A 561 -12.93 2.54 11.99
N CYS A 562 -13.53 2.28 13.16
CA CYS A 562 -13.10 1.25 14.09
C CYS A 562 -14.12 0.11 14.10
N PHE A 563 -13.66 -1.08 13.75
CA PHE A 563 -14.41 -2.33 13.74
C PHE A 563 -14.29 -3.02 15.10
N ILE A 564 -15.41 -3.44 15.65
CA ILE A 564 -15.51 -4.00 17.00
C ILE A 564 -16.27 -5.33 16.88
N ALA A 565 -15.62 -6.42 17.28
CA ALA A 565 -16.24 -7.72 17.49
C ALA A 565 -15.98 -8.17 18.93
N HIS A 566 -16.69 -9.20 19.40
CA HIS A 566 -16.59 -9.69 20.77
C HIS A 566 -15.83 -11.02 20.82
N TYR A 567 -14.76 -11.10 21.63
CA TYR A 567 -13.76 -12.18 21.59
C TYR A 567 -12.94 -12.27 20.30
N ALA A 568 -12.96 -11.21 19.49
CA ALA A 568 -12.31 -11.16 18.19
C ALA A 568 -10.82 -11.53 18.25
N SER A 569 -10.12 -11.14 19.33
CA SER A 569 -8.67 -11.32 19.47
C SER A 569 -8.21 -12.78 19.47
N ARG A 570 -9.14 -13.72 19.67
CA ARG A 570 -8.87 -15.17 19.68
C ARG A 570 -9.52 -15.91 18.52
N PHE A 571 -10.35 -15.24 17.74
CA PHE A 571 -11.19 -15.88 16.72
C PHE A 571 -11.37 -14.99 15.48
N ASP A 572 -12.35 -14.08 15.46
CA ASP A 572 -12.77 -13.31 14.28
C ASP A 572 -11.64 -12.52 13.64
N ALA A 573 -10.73 -11.98 14.45
CA ALA A 573 -9.60 -11.20 13.97
C ALA A 573 -8.66 -12.04 13.10
N PHE A 574 -8.51 -13.34 13.39
CA PHE A 574 -7.70 -14.25 12.57
C PHE A 574 -8.35 -14.57 11.22
N LEU A 575 -9.68 -14.67 11.16
CA LEU A 575 -10.42 -14.86 9.90
C LEU A 575 -10.23 -13.65 8.96
N ILE A 576 -10.29 -12.43 9.52
CA ILE A 576 -10.02 -11.19 8.78
C ILE A 576 -8.54 -11.11 8.37
N LEU A 577 -7.61 -11.43 9.29
CA LEU A 577 -6.18 -11.41 8.99
C LEU A 577 -5.82 -12.38 7.85
N GLU A 578 -6.37 -13.61 7.89
CA GLU A 578 -6.18 -14.60 6.84
C GLU A 578 -6.65 -14.07 5.47
N TYR A 579 -7.82 -13.42 5.42
CA TYR A 579 -8.30 -12.77 4.20
C TYR A 579 -7.33 -11.71 3.69
N PHE A 580 -6.85 -10.80 4.55
CA PHE A 580 -5.93 -9.75 4.14
C PHE A 580 -4.59 -10.31 3.64
N CYS A 581 -4.07 -11.36 4.29
CA CYS A 581 -2.88 -12.08 3.84
C CYS A 581 -3.08 -12.68 2.44
N LYS A 582 -4.20 -13.40 2.21
CA LYS A 582 -4.54 -13.96 0.88
C LYS A 582 -4.75 -12.88 -0.18
N ALA A 583 -5.30 -11.73 0.21
CA ALA A 583 -5.45 -10.57 -0.65
C ALA A 583 -4.13 -9.82 -0.90
N GLY A 584 -3.02 -10.20 -0.24
CA GLY A 584 -1.74 -9.52 -0.37
C GLY A 584 -1.71 -8.10 0.21
N ILE A 585 -2.56 -7.83 1.21
CA ILE A 585 -2.62 -6.54 1.90
C ILE A 585 -1.94 -6.70 3.26
N ALA A 586 -0.93 -5.88 3.53
CA ALA A 586 -0.24 -5.88 4.80
C ALA A 586 -0.97 -4.99 5.82
N LEU A 587 -1.20 -5.53 7.02
CA LEU A 587 -1.76 -4.80 8.16
C LEU A 587 -0.70 -4.63 9.25
N GLU A 588 -0.79 -3.53 9.99
CA GLU A 588 -0.08 -3.41 11.26
C GLU A 588 -0.86 -4.17 12.35
N VAL A 589 -0.16 -4.95 13.16
CA VAL A 589 -0.79 -5.79 14.20
C VAL A 589 -0.18 -5.55 15.57
N ILE A 590 -1.00 -5.58 16.62
CA ILE A 590 -0.56 -5.61 18.03
C ILE A 590 -1.07 -6.91 18.65
N MET A 591 -0.16 -7.67 19.24
CA MET A 591 -0.46 -8.97 19.85
C MET A 591 -0.09 -8.99 21.33
N GLN A 592 -0.83 -9.79 22.10
CA GLN A 592 -0.47 -10.17 23.47
C GLN A 592 -0.46 -11.70 23.55
N GLY A 593 0.73 -12.29 23.52
CA GLY A 593 0.89 -13.73 23.27
C GLY A 593 0.22 -14.10 21.94
N CYS A 594 -0.66 -15.11 21.97
CA CYS A 594 -1.43 -15.54 20.79
C CYS A 594 -2.72 -14.73 20.53
N LYS A 595 -2.93 -13.61 21.22
CA LYS A 595 -4.15 -12.78 21.05
C LYS A 595 -3.87 -11.58 20.15
N LEU A 596 -4.69 -11.40 19.12
CA LEU A 596 -4.60 -10.29 18.18
C LEU A 596 -5.43 -9.09 18.68
N LEU A 597 -4.81 -8.19 19.44
CA LEU A 597 -5.52 -7.08 20.12
C LEU A 597 -5.93 -5.94 19.18
N LEU A 598 -5.10 -5.67 18.17
CA LEU A 598 -5.36 -4.63 17.17
C LEU A 598 -4.88 -5.11 15.81
N MET A 599 -5.70 -4.91 14.79
CA MET A 599 -5.24 -4.78 13.41
C MET A 599 -5.49 -3.36 12.92
N TYR A 600 -4.55 -2.83 12.14
CA TYR A 600 -4.64 -1.49 11.57
C TYR A 600 -4.31 -1.50 10.07
N ASP A 601 -5.26 -0.98 9.29
CA ASP A 601 -5.13 -0.79 7.84
C ASP A 601 -4.78 0.68 7.57
N ASP A 602 -3.50 0.95 7.29
CA ASP A 602 -2.98 2.30 7.06
C ASP A 602 -3.67 2.99 5.87
N ALA A 603 -4.01 2.25 4.82
CA ALA A 603 -4.59 2.80 3.59
C ALA A 603 -5.93 3.51 3.85
N PHE A 604 -6.74 2.99 4.77
CA PHE A 604 -8.03 3.54 5.15
C PHE A 604 -8.08 4.04 6.61
N ALA A 605 -6.95 4.05 7.31
CA ALA A 605 -6.86 4.34 8.73
C ALA A 605 -7.91 3.57 9.57
N GLN A 606 -8.17 2.31 9.21
CA GLN A 606 -9.19 1.48 9.86
C GLN A 606 -8.57 0.64 10.98
N ARG A 607 -9.28 0.53 12.10
CA ARG A 607 -8.87 -0.25 13.27
C ARG A 607 -9.81 -1.43 13.44
N TYR A 608 -9.30 -2.57 13.89
CA TYR A 608 -10.09 -3.73 14.27
C TYR A 608 -9.70 -4.10 15.70
N ILE A 609 -10.64 -4.03 16.64
CA ILE A 609 -10.41 -4.23 18.07
C ILE A 609 -11.42 -5.23 18.66
N ASP A 610 -11.07 -5.77 19.83
CA ASP A 610 -11.89 -6.72 20.56
C ASP A 610 -12.59 -6.05 21.76
N SER A 611 -13.92 -6.07 21.78
CA SER A 611 -14.71 -5.52 22.89
C SER A 611 -14.50 -6.25 24.22
N TYR A 612 -14.07 -7.52 24.19
CA TYR A 612 -13.73 -8.30 25.38
C TYR A 612 -12.54 -7.69 26.15
N SER A 613 -11.68 -6.90 25.48
CA SER A 613 -10.59 -6.16 26.11
C SER A 613 -11.06 -4.98 26.98
N PHE A 614 -12.36 -4.69 26.97
CA PHE A 614 -13.00 -3.64 27.77
C PHE A 614 -13.89 -4.21 28.86
N PHE A 615 -14.67 -5.24 28.54
CA PHE A 615 -15.55 -5.91 29.49
C PHE A 615 -15.42 -7.44 29.34
N PRO A 616 -14.67 -8.12 30.24
CA PRO A 616 -14.22 -9.48 30.04
C PRO A 616 -15.26 -10.54 30.46
N PHE A 617 -16.46 -10.46 29.93
CA PHE A 617 -17.52 -11.46 30.13
C PHE A 617 -18.14 -11.89 28.80
N ALA A 618 -18.86 -13.02 28.78
CA ALA A 618 -19.53 -13.55 27.60
C ALA A 618 -20.65 -12.62 27.09
N LEU A 619 -20.89 -12.58 25.78
CA LEU A 619 -21.93 -11.76 25.16
C LEU A 619 -23.32 -12.03 25.77
N ALA A 620 -23.63 -13.30 26.09
CA ALA A 620 -24.87 -13.68 26.76
C ALA A 620 -25.09 -13.02 28.14
N LYS A 621 -24.02 -12.59 28.82
CA LYS A 621 -24.09 -11.88 30.10
C LYS A 621 -24.26 -10.37 29.93
N MET A 622 -24.13 -9.86 28.71
CA MET A 622 -24.15 -8.43 28.41
C MET A 622 -25.47 -7.73 28.80
N PRO A 623 -26.67 -8.30 28.56
CA PRO A 623 -27.91 -7.65 28.98
C PRO A 623 -27.97 -7.41 30.48
N ALA A 624 -27.65 -8.43 31.28
CA ALA A 624 -27.66 -8.35 32.73
C ALA A 624 -26.53 -7.45 33.29
N ALA A 625 -25.34 -7.51 32.69
CA ALA A 625 -24.18 -6.75 33.16
C ALA A 625 -24.28 -5.23 32.87
N LEU A 626 -25.01 -4.85 31.83
CA LEU A 626 -25.13 -3.45 31.39
C LEU A 626 -26.57 -2.90 31.49
N ASP A 627 -27.49 -3.65 32.09
CA ASP A 627 -28.90 -3.28 32.25
C ASP A 627 -29.53 -2.87 30.90
N LEU A 628 -29.41 -3.76 29.92
CA LEU A 628 -29.98 -3.58 28.58
C LEU A 628 -31.40 -4.13 28.52
N THR A 629 -32.27 -3.44 27.77
CA THR A 629 -33.65 -3.86 27.52
C THR A 629 -33.78 -4.84 26.34
N THR A 630 -32.65 -5.19 25.70
CA THR A 630 -32.57 -6.07 24.52
C THR A 630 -32.93 -7.51 24.85
N THR A 631 -33.39 -8.26 23.86
CA THR A 631 -33.66 -9.69 23.93
C THR A 631 -32.41 -10.49 24.32
N GLU A 632 -32.57 -11.59 25.07
CA GLU A 632 -31.44 -12.50 25.39
C GLU A 632 -30.79 -13.05 24.10
N LYS A 633 -29.52 -13.48 24.20
CA LYS A 633 -28.67 -13.91 23.06
C LYS A 633 -29.30 -15.01 22.17
N GLY A 634 -30.20 -15.83 22.71
CA GLY A 634 -30.79 -16.97 22.00
C GLY A 634 -29.81 -18.16 21.85
N TYR A 635 -30.22 -19.19 21.12
CA TYR A 635 -29.45 -20.43 20.94
C TYR A 635 -29.38 -20.82 19.46
N PHE A 636 -28.18 -21.21 19.00
CA PHE A 636 -27.94 -21.67 17.64
C PHE A 636 -27.21 -23.03 17.63
N PRO A 637 -27.60 -23.98 16.75
CA PRO A 637 -27.00 -25.30 16.71
C PRO A 637 -25.67 -25.28 15.94
N HIS A 638 -24.59 -24.77 16.55
CA HIS A 638 -23.29 -24.60 15.90
C HIS A 638 -22.72 -25.89 15.30
N LEU A 639 -22.97 -27.07 15.89
CA LEU A 639 -22.50 -28.35 15.35
C LEU A 639 -23.35 -28.86 14.17
N PHE A 640 -24.53 -28.27 13.97
CA PHE A 640 -25.40 -28.50 12.82
C PHE A 640 -25.07 -27.56 11.64
N ASN A 641 -24.29 -26.50 11.88
CA ASN A 641 -23.77 -25.60 10.84
C ASN A 641 -22.72 -26.33 10.01
N ARG A 642 -23.17 -26.98 8.93
CA ARG A 642 -22.36 -27.74 7.97
C ARG A 642 -22.89 -27.53 6.56
N VAL A 643 -22.07 -27.79 5.55
CA VAL A 643 -22.47 -27.64 4.14
C VAL A 643 -23.71 -28.47 3.81
N GLU A 644 -23.83 -29.69 4.36
CA GLU A 644 -24.96 -30.58 4.06
C GLU A 644 -26.31 -30.03 4.57
N ASN A 645 -26.27 -29.19 5.60
CA ASN A 645 -27.47 -28.63 6.26
C ASN A 645 -27.79 -27.20 5.81
N GLU A 646 -27.03 -26.61 4.89
CA GLU A 646 -27.16 -25.19 4.53
C GLU A 646 -28.55 -24.83 3.98
N ASN A 647 -29.23 -25.79 3.34
CA ASN A 647 -30.59 -25.64 2.82
C ASN A 647 -31.64 -26.41 3.64
N TYR A 648 -31.29 -26.86 4.85
CA TYR A 648 -32.17 -27.67 5.68
C TYR A 648 -33.42 -26.88 6.13
N VAL A 649 -34.57 -27.48 5.89
CA VAL A 649 -35.88 -27.06 6.38
C VAL A 649 -36.58 -28.31 6.92
N GLY A 650 -36.77 -28.39 8.23
CA GLY A 650 -37.28 -29.59 8.90
C GLY A 650 -37.43 -29.38 10.41
N PRO A 651 -37.58 -30.44 11.21
CA PRO A 651 -37.65 -30.33 12.67
C PRO A 651 -36.40 -29.66 13.26
N TYR A 652 -36.55 -29.00 14.42
CA TYR A 652 -35.42 -28.43 15.18
C TYR A 652 -34.35 -29.49 15.48
N PRO A 653 -33.04 -29.17 15.32
CA PRO A 653 -31.96 -30.12 15.59
C PRO A 653 -31.96 -30.62 17.03
N ASP A 654 -31.47 -31.85 17.25
CA ASP A 654 -31.26 -32.41 18.58
C ASP A 654 -30.39 -31.52 19.47
N LYS A 655 -30.62 -31.57 20.79
CA LYS A 655 -29.86 -30.80 21.79
C LYS A 655 -28.34 -30.94 21.66
N LYS A 656 -27.84 -32.11 21.26
CA LYS A 656 -26.41 -32.37 21.04
C LYS A 656 -25.78 -31.36 20.09
N PHE A 657 -26.53 -30.86 19.10
CA PHE A 657 -26.00 -29.91 18.11
C PHE A 657 -25.79 -28.49 18.64
N TYR A 658 -26.35 -28.18 19.80
CA TYR A 658 -26.21 -26.89 20.48
C TYR A 658 -25.05 -26.86 21.48
N ASN A 659 -24.20 -27.90 21.48
CA ASN A 659 -23.12 -28.06 22.46
C ASN A 659 -23.65 -28.17 23.91
N TYR A 660 -24.85 -28.75 24.08
CA TYR A 660 -25.57 -28.84 25.36
C TYR A 660 -24.75 -29.50 26.47
N GLU A 661 -23.96 -30.53 26.16
CA GLU A 661 -23.13 -31.26 27.13
C GLU A 661 -22.03 -30.38 27.77
N ASN A 662 -21.61 -29.32 27.08
CA ASN A 662 -20.59 -28.38 27.58
C ASN A 662 -21.21 -27.14 28.25
N MET A 663 -22.53 -27.06 28.34
CA MET A 663 -23.23 -26.01 29.10
C MET A 663 -23.18 -26.32 30.61
N SER A 664 -23.19 -25.28 31.45
CA SER A 664 -23.38 -25.47 32.89
C SER A 664 -24.83 -25.87 33.21
N ASP A 665 -25.06 -26.49 34.36
CA ASP A 665 -26.40 -26.94 34.81
C ASP A 665 -27.47 -25.82 34.69
N LYS A 666 -27.13 -24.61 35.15
CA LYS A 666 -28.03 -23.44 35.05
C LYS A 666 -28.32 -23.01 33.60
N ALA A 667 -27.34 -23.18 32.70
CA ALA A 667 -27.54 -22.88 31.28
C ALA A 667 -28.36 -23.99 30.59
N GLN A 668 -28.19 -25.25 31.00
CA GLN A 668 -29.01 -26.38 30.53
C GLN A 668 -30.48 -26.22 30.92
N GLU A 669 -30.79 -25.81 32.16
CA GLU A 669 -32.16 -25.52 32.59
C GLU A 669 -32.84 -24.45 31.72
N LYS A 670 -32.12 -23.33 31.47
CA LYS A 670 -32.60 -22.27 30.58
C LYS A 670 -32.78 -22.77 29.15
N PHE A 671 -31.84 -23.56 28.66
CA PHE A 671 -31.91 -24.16 27.32
C PHE A 671 -33.12 -25.08 27.20
N ASP A 672 -33.38 -25.95 28.18
CA ASP A 672 -34.47 -26.91 28.14
C ASP A 672 -35.84 -26.24 28.18
N ALA A 673 -35.97 -25.17 28.97
CA ALA A 673 -37.16 -24.33 28.98
C ALA A 673 -37.43 -23.76 27.57
N TRP A 674 -36.41 -23.19 26.92
CA TRP A 674 -36.53 -22.69 25.54
C TRP A 674 -36.77 -23.81 24.52
N TYR A 675 -36.00 -24.90 24.56
CA TYR A 675 -36.08 -25.98 23.60
C TYR A 675 -37.44 -26.67 23.61
N SER A 676 -38.07 -26.74 24.79
CA SER A 676 -39.43 -27.26 24.93
C SER A 676 -40.49 -26.47 24.14
N THR A 677 -40.25 -25.17 23.89
CA THR A 677 -41.18 -24.32 23.14
C THR A 677 -40.98 -24.40 21.64
N VAL A 678 -39.79 -24.77 21.15
CA VAL A 678 -39.45 -24.79 19.73
C VAL A 678 -39.30 -26.18 19.11
N LYS A 679 -39.06 -27.24 19.89
CA LYS A 679 -38.74 -28.58 19.35
C LYS A 679 -39.77 -29.20 18.39
N GLY A 680 -41.03 -28.75 18.46
CA GLY A 680 -42.11 -29.21 17.58
C GLY A 680 -42.33 -28.32 16.34
N GLU A 681 -41.62 -27.19 16.26
CA GLU A 681 -41.74 -26.21 15.19
C GLU A 681 -40.82 -26.54 14.01
N LEU A 682 -41.04 -25.83 12.90
CA LEU A 682 -40.20 -25.94 11.71
C LEU A 682 -38.94 -25.08 11.84
N PHE A 683 -37.78 -25.71 11.81
CA PHE A 683 -36.47 -25.07 11.76
C PHE A 683 -36.04 -24.83 10.31
N ASN A 684 -35.79 -23.56 9.98
CA ASN A 684 -35.20 -23.14 8.71
C ASN A 684 -33.78 -22.65 8.96
N PHE A 685 -32.79 -23.42 8.52
CA PHE A 685 -31.38 -23.17 8.86
C PHE A 685 -30.92 -21.75 8.49
N LYS A 686 -31.23 -21.28 7.28
CA LYS A 686 -30.80 -19.94 6.80
C LYS A 686 -31.45 -18.82 7.60
N LYS A 687 -32.75 -18.96 7.90
CA LYS A 687 -33.48 -17.97 8.70
C LYS A 687 -32.91 -17.90 10.11
N GLU A 688 -32.72 -19.04 10.77
CA GLU A 688 -32.24 -19.09 12.14
C GLU A 688 -30.78 -18.63 12.28
N LEU A 689 -29.92 -18.97 11.30
CA LEU A 689 -28.54 -18.45 11.22
C LEU A 689 -28.51 -16.93 11.12
N TYR A 690 -29.39 -16.36 10.29
CA TYR A 690 -29.50 -14.92 10.13
C TYR A 690 -30.05 -14.24 11.37
N ASP A 691 -31.15 -14.74 11.92
CA ASP A 691 -31.78 -14.14 13.09
C ASP A 691 -30.82 -14.16 14.29
N TYR A 692 -30.10 -15.27 14.49
CA TYR A 692 -29.08 -15.40 15.53
C TYR A 692 -27.91 -14.43 15.33
N GLY A 693 -27.23 -14.47 14.17
CA GLY A 693 -26.07 -13.61 13.95
C GLY A 693 -26.42 -12.12 13.88
N VAL A 694 -27.65 -11.76 13.49
CA VAL A 694 -28.14 -10.38 13.61
C VAL A 694 -28.34 -10.00 15.07
N ASN A 695 -28.95 -10.87 15.88
CA ASN A 695 -29.16 -10.62 17.30
C ASN A 695 -27.84 -10.39 18.05
N ASP A 696 -26.81 -11.20 17.76
CA ASP A 696 -25.48 -11.05 18.37
C ASP A 696 -24.87 -9.67 18.11
N VAL A 697 -24.96 -9.17 16.87
CA VAL A 697 -24.44 -7.84 16.53
C VAL A 697 -25.30 -6.71 17.10
N VAL A 698 -26.62 -6.87 17.18
CA VAL A 698 -27.51 -5.91 17.87
C VAL A 698 -27.10 -5.81 19.34
N LEU A 699 -26.98 -6.95 20.02
CA LEU A 699 -26.61 -7.02 21.43
C LEU A 699 -25.22 -6.42 21.68
N LEU A 700 -24.23 -6.77 20.86
CA LEU A 700 -22.89 -6.21 20.92
C LEU A 700 -22.93 -4.67 20.75
N ARG A 701 -23.64 -4.18 19.73
CA ARG A 701 -23.77 -2.75 19.48
C ARG A 701 -24.40 -2.06 20.69
N GLU A 702 -25.53 -2.54 21.18
CA GLU A 702 -26.24 -1.91 22.30
C GLU A 702 -25.42 -1.91 23.59
N GLY A 703 -24.73 -3.02 23.90
CA GLY A 703 -23.83 -3.08 25.04
C GLY A 703 -22.63 -2.14 24.90
N CYS A 704 -21.97 -2.10 23.73
CA CYS A 704 -20.90 -1.13 23.47
C CYS A 704 -21.40 0.32 23.62
N MET A 705 -22.60 0.63 23.14
CA MET A 705 -23.20 1.96 23.22
C MET A 705 -23.53 2.37 24.65
N LYS A 706 -24.09 1.45 25.45
CA LYS A 706 -24.37 1.67 26.88
C LYS A 706 -23.06 1.89 27.64
N TYR A 707 -22.09 1.00 27.47
CA TYR A 707 -20.76 1.13 28.08
C TYR A 707 -20.09 2.46 27.73
N ARG A 708 -20.08 2.82 26.44
CA ARG A 708 -19.52 4.09 25.95
C ARG A 708 -20.20 5.29 26.58
N THR A 709 -21.53 5.31 26.64
CA THR A 709 -22.30 6.40 27.25
C THR A 709 -21.91 6.59 28.72
N SER A 710 -21.92 5.51 29.51
CA SER A 710 -21.53 5.57 30.92
C SER A 710 -20.07 6.00 31.10
N PHE A 711 -19.15 5.47 30.27
CA PHE A 711 -17.74 5.82 30.35
C PHE A 711 -17.48 7.30 30.00
N LEU A 712 -18.16 7.83 28.98
CA LEU A 712 -18.11 9.24 28.60
C LEU A 712 -18.67 10.15 29.70
N GLN A 713 -19.75 9.76 30.37
CA GLN A 713 -20.31 10.51 31.51
C GLN A 713 -19.33 10.64 32.67
N CYS A 714 -18.58 9.57 32.97
CA CYS A 714 -17.63 9.57 34.09
C CYS A 714 -16.27 10.20 33.74
N THR A 715 -15.83 10.10 32.48
CA THR A 715 -14.43 10.42 32.12
C THR A 715 -14.29 11.44 31.00
N GLN A 716 -15.34 11.76 30.25
CA GLN A 716 -15.30 12.59 29.03
C GLN A 716 -14.47 11.99 27.87
N LEU A 717 -13.84 10.82 28.04
CA LEU A 717 -13.09 10.14 26.99
C LEU A 717 -13.92 9.06 26.30
N ASP A 718 -13.77 8.91 24.98
CA ASP A 718 -14.34 7.78 24.26
C ASP A 718 -13.50 6.52 24.51
N PRO A 719 -14.03 5.45 25.13
CA PRO A 719 -13.24 4.26 25.45
C PRO A 719 -12.71 3.57 24.19
N PHE A 720 -13.47 3.54 23.09
CA PHE A 720 -13.09 2.83 21.87
C PHE A 720 -12.09 3.61 20.99
N ALA A 721 -11.72 4.84 21.40
CA ALA A 721 -10.54 5.51 20.87
C ALA A 721 -9.23 4.81 21.28
N PHE A 722 -9.28 3.95 22.30
CA PHE A 722 -8.18 3.12 22.78
C PHE A 722 -8.37 1.65 22.36
N THR A 723 -7.40 0.79 22.68
CA THR A 723 -7.41 -0.63 22.27
C THR A 723 -7.87 -1.55 23.40
N THR A 724 -7.57 -1.20 24.65
CA THR A 724 -7.90 -1.99 25.86
C THR A 724 -8.32 -1.09 27.01
N ILE A 725 -9.00 -1.64 28.02
CA ILE A 725 -9.36 -0.88 29.23
C ILE A 725 -8.14 -0.32 29.98
N ALA A 726 -7.01 -1.02 29.99
CA ALA A 726 -5.78 -0.52 30.60
C ALA A 726 -5.26 0.73 29.86
N SER A 727 -5.35 0.74 28.52
CA SER A 727 -5.02 1.94 27.74
C SER A 727 -6.02 3.08 27.93
N CYS A 728 -7.31 2.78 28.15
CA CYS A 728 -8.30 3.79 28.57
C CYS A 728 -7.95 4.40 29.93
N ALA A 729 -7.67 3.56 30.94
CA ALA A 729 -7.31 4.02 32.28
C ALA A 729 -6.07 4.94 32.25
N MET A 730 -5.07 4.57 31.46
CA MET A 730 -3.91 5.42 31.22
C MET A 730 -4.26 6.72 30.48
N GLY A 731 -5.21 6.67 29.54
CA GLY A 731 -5.76 7.86 28.89
C GLY A 731 -6.42 8.81 29.88
N VAL A 732 -7.32 8.30 30.73
CA VAL A 732 -7.98 9.05 31.81
C VAL A 732 -6.98 9.67 32.76
N PHE A 733 -6.00 8.89 33.23
CA PHE A 733 -4.92 9.39 34.07
C PHE A 733 -4.16 10.54 33.41
N LYS A 734 -3.71 10.35 32.16
CA LYS A 734 -2.94 11.36 31.42
C LYS A 734 -3.75 12.61 31.08
N THR A 735 -5.06 12.52 30.91
CA THR A 735 -5.89 13.67 30.56
C THR A 735 -6.31 14.48 31.79
N HIS A 736 -6.69 13.81 32.89
CA HIS A 736 -7.33 14.49 34.02
C HIS A 736 -6.45 14.63 35.27
N TYR A 737 -5.47 13.74 35.45
CA TYR A 737 -4.75 13.62 36.73
C TYR A 737 -3.24 13.86 36.62
N LEU A 738 -2.68 13.69 35.42
CA LEU A 738 -1.26 13.94 35.19
C LEU A 738 -1.00 15.44 35.14
N SER A 739 -0.48 15.99 36.24
CA SER A 739 0.09 17.33 36.24
C SER A 739 1.33 17.39 35.35
N ARG A 740 1.50 18.49 34.62
CA ARG A 740 2.71 18.73 33.82
C ARG A 740 3.96 18.58 34.69
N ASN A 741 5.02 18.05 34.09
CA ASN A 741 6.35 17.99 34.67
C ASN A 741 6.49 17.19 35.99
N THR A 742 5.63 16.19 36.21
CA THR A 742 5.66 15.37 37.44
C THR A 742 6.22 13.97 37.26
N LEU A 743 5.98 13.34 36.10
CA LEU A 743 6.47 11.98 35.80
C LEU A 743 7.56 12.00 34.74
N ALA A 744 8.81 11.86 35.17
CA ALA A 744 9.96 11.86 34.28
C ALA A 744 9.99 10.61 33.38
N LEU A 745 10.31 10.78 32.10
CA LEU A 745 10.51 9.70 31.15
C LEU A 745 11.89 9.04 31.32
N THR A 746 12.05 8.12 32.28
CA THR A 746 13.35 7.55 32.66
C THR A 746 13.95 6.54 31.67
N HIS A 747 13.12 5.81 30.91
CA HIS A 747 13.55 4.59 30.20
C HIS A 747 13.85 4.75 28.69
N ASN A 748 13.60 5.92 28.09
CA ASN A 748 13.68 6.10 26.63
C ASN A 748 14.76 7.11 26.20
N LYS A 749 16.01 6.94 26.67
CA LYS A 749 17.16 7.82 26.31
C LYS A 749 16.99 9.31 26.69
N ALA A 750 15.89 9.70 27.31
CA ALA A 750 15.56 11.08 27.63
C ALA A 750 16.33 11.63 28.85
N TYR A 751 16.77 10.76 29.76
CA TYR A 751 17.66 11.10 30.88
C TYR A 751 18.84 10.13 31.05
N ILE A 752 18.63 8.86 30.72
CA ILE A 752 19.64 7.82 30.89
C ILE A 752 20.22 7.47 29.52
N HIS A 753 21.42 7.97 29.23
CA HIS A 753 22.19 7.57 28.04
C HIS A 753 22.89 6.19 28.20
N GLN A 754 22.66 5.49 29.31
CA GLN A 754 23.34 4.24 29.68
C GLN A 754 22.64 2.96 29.19
N ASN A 755 21.38 3.03 28.74
CA ASN A 755 20.67 1.85 28.19
C ASN A 755 20.98 1.67 26.70
N LYS A 756 22.25 1.39 26.40
CA LYS A 756 22.61 0.77 25.13
C LYS A 756 22.43 -0.74 25.25
N SER A 757 21.92 -1.34 24.18
CA SER A 757 21.91 -2.80 24.04
C SER A 757 23.36 -3.28 23.91
N TYR A 758 23.79 -4.17 24.80
CA TYR A 758 25.03 -4.93 24.67
C TYR A 758 24.70 -6.39 24.34
N SER A 759 25.64 -7.11 23.73
CA SER A 759 25.50 -8.55 23.48
C SER A 759 26.08 -9.35 24.65
N SER A 760 25.58 -10.56 24.90
CA SER A 760 26.22 -11.47 25.87
C SER A 760 27.68 -11.75 25.49
N GLY A 761 27.97 -11.92 24.19
CA GLY A 761 29.32 -12.10 23.66
C GLY A 761 30.27 -10.91 23.93
N SER A 762 29.79 -9.67 23.82
CA SER A 762 30.61 -8.49 24.14
C SER A 762 30.98 -8.44 25.62
N ILE A 763 30.05 -8.78 26.52
CA ILE A 763 30.33 -8.81 27.97
C ILE A 763 31.31 -9.93 28.32
N GLN A 764 31.12 -11.13 27.76
CA GLN A 764 32.05 -12.24 27.96
C GLN A 764 33.47 -11.93 27.49
N TRP A 765 33.61 -11.25 26.35
CA TRP A 765 34.91 -10.80 25.85
C TRP A 765 35.57 -9.76 26.77
N LEU A 766 34.80 -8.79 27.28
CA LEU A 766 35.33 -7.78 28.19
C LEU A 766 35.74 -8.38 29.55
N GLU A 767 34.98 -9.34 30.07
CA GLU A 767 35.35 -10.12 31.27
C GLU A 767 36.58 -10.99 31.01
N TYR A 768 36.73 -11.55 29.80
CA TYR A 768 37.95 -12.23 29.40
C TYR A 768 39.15 -11.27 29.39
N ILE A 769 39.01 -10.05 28.86
CA ILE A 769 40.08 -9.03 28.88
C ILE A 769 40.41 -8.63 30.32
N LYS A 770 39.39 -8.41 31.16
CA LYS A 770 39.54 -8.14 32.60
C LYS A 770 40.41 -9.21 33.25
N LYS A 771 40.08 -10.49 33.03
CA LYS A 771 40.78 -11.64 33.61
C LYS A 771 42.19 -11.85 33.03
N THR A 772 42.35 -11.74 31.71
CA THR A 772 43.63 -12.05 31.04
C THR A 772 44.66 -10.95 31.16
N ARG A 773 44.24 -9.69 31.18
CA ARG A 773 45.14 -8.55 31.37
C ARG A 773 45.28 -8.14 32.83
N ASN A 774 44.49 -8.75 33.72
CA ASN A 774 44.43 -8.40 35.14
C ASN A 774 44.19 -6.89 35.35
N VAL A 775 43.22 -6.35 34.63
CA VAL A 775 42.81 -4.94 34.66
C VAL A 775 41.34 -4.84 35.01
N ASP A 776 40.90 -3.76 35.64
CA ASP A 776 39.49 -3.57 35.95
C ASP A 776 38.77 -2.84 34.80
N VAL A 777 38.02 -3.61 34.00
CA VAL A 777 37.31 -3.10 32.83
C VAL A 777 35.91 -2.62 33.21
N HIS A 778 35.64 -1.35 33.00
CA HIS A 778 34.32 -0.74 33.09
C HIS A 778 33.51 -1.02 31.82
N HIS A 779 32.33 -1.60 31.94
CA HIS A 779 31.41 -1.92 30.85
C HIS A 779 29.94 -1.91 31.32
N ALA A 780 29.00 -2.20 30.42
CA ALA A 780 27.56 -2.01 30.64
C ALA A 780 26.92 -2.75 31.83
N VAL A 781 27.55 -3.82 32.35
CA VAL A 781 26.97 -4.69 33.40
C VAL A 781 27.63 -4.45 34.77
N ASN A 782 28.64 -3.58 34.86
CA ASN A 782 29.30 -3.23 36.12
C ASN A 782 29.21 -1.71 36.42
N HIS A 783 30.32 -0.99 36.34
CA HIS A 783 30.46 0.44 36.57
C HIS A 783 29.88 1.33 35.44
N GLY A 784 29.31 0.70 34.41
CA GLY A 784 28.70 1.36 33.25
C GLY A 784 29.72 1.65 32.15
N GLU A 785 29.20 1.86 30.93
CA GLU A 785 30.02 2.27 29.79
C GLU A 785 30.56 3.69 29.96
N VAL A 786 31.83 3.89 29.65
CA VAL A 786 32.48 5.21 29.72
C VAL A 786 32.25 5.97 28.42
N SER A 787 31.81 7.23 28.55
CA SER A 787 31.68 8.14 27.41
C SER A 787 32.94 8.94 27.16
N ILE A 788 33.33 9.05 25.89
CA ILE A 788 34.39 9.95 25.42
C ILE A 788 33.77 10.87 24.36
N GLY A 789 33.45 12.10 24.77
CA GLY A 789 32.64 13.01 23.95
C GLY A 789 31.19 12.51 23.88
N LYS A 790 30.65 12.35 22.68
CA LYS A 790 29.26 11.87 22.46
C LYS A 790 29.14 10.35 22.28
N PHE A 791 30.23 9.63 22.53
CA PHE A 791 30.37 8.22 22.17
C PHE A 791 30.68 7.40 23.42
N PHE A 792 29.97 6.29 23.60
CA PHE A 792 30.25 5.30 24.64
C PHE A 792 31.11 4.17 24.07
N LEU A 793 32.08 3.73 24.85
CA LEU A 793 32.91 2.55 24.62
C LEU A 793 32.24 1.32 25.21
N ASP A 794 32.41 0.15 24.59
CA ASP A 794 31.89 -1.11 25.12
C ASP A 794 32.62 -1.49 26.41
N GLY A 795 33.94 -1.24 26.46
CA GLY A 795 34.76 -1.36 27.65
C GLY A 795 35.79 -0.24 27.80
N TYR A 796 36.16 0.08 29.03
CA TYR A 796 37.19 1.07 29.35
C TYR A 796 37.99 0.65 30.58
N TYR A 797 39.30 0.86 30.57
CA TYR A 797 40.10 0.78 31.78
C TYR A 797 41.25 1.79 31.72
N GLU A 798 41.80 2.11 32.89
CA GLU A 798 42.98 2.94 33.03
C GLU A 798 44.05 2.16 33.79
N GLN A 799 45.26 2.13 33.25
CA GLN A 799 46.40 1.46 33.87
C GLN A 799 47.62 2.36 33.71
N ASP A 800 48.33 2.62 34.81
CA ASP A 800 49.54 3.45 34.83
C ASP A 800 49.39 4.84 34.16
N GLY A 801 48.20 5.45 34.30
CA GLY A 801 47.85 6.76 33.70
C GLY A 801 47.54 6.72 32.20
N VAL A 802 47.49 5.52 31.60
CA VAL A 802 47.17 5.30 30.20
C VAL A 802 45.69 4.89 30.09
N ARG A 803 44.93 5.63 29.29
CA ARG A 803 43.51 5.36 29.04
C ARG A 803 43.33 4.39 27.88
N HIS A 804 42.66 3.27 28.15
CA HIS A 804 42.38 2.21 27.19
C HIS A 804 40.89 2.16 26.86
N GLY A 805 40.54 2.26 25.58
CA GLY A 805 39.19 1.99 25.09
C GLY A 805 39.10 0.63 24.39
N LEU A 806 38.05 -0.12 24.68
CA LEU A 806 37.75 -1.43 24.12
C LEU A 806 36.43 -1.37 23.34
N GLU A 807 36.44 -1.90 22.11
CA GLU A 807 35.22 -2.09 21.32
C GLU A 807 35.13 -3.52 20.75
N TYR A 808 34.00 -4.16 21.02
CA TYR A 808 33.70 -5.52 20.57
C TYR A 808 33.11 -5.47 19.16
N GLY A 809 33.76 -6.15 18.20
CA GLY A 809 33.33 -6.12 16.78
C GLY A 809 33.69 -4.84 16.03
N GLY A 810 34.48 -3.94 16.62
CA GLY A 810 34.80 -2.63 16.05
C GLY A 810 35.25 -2.66 14.58
N CYS A 811 36.10 -3.59 14.15
CA CYS A 811 36.61 -3.63 12.77
C CYS A 811 35.53 -3.85 11.69
N VAL A 812 34.47 -4.60 11.98
CA VAL A 812 33.35 -4.84 11.03
C VAL A 812 32.50 -3.59 10.83
N PHE A 813 32.53 -2.67 11.81
CA PHE A 813 31.73 -1.44 11.82
C PHE A 813 32.57 -0.16 11.61
N HIS A 814 33.91 -0.22 11.62
CA HIS A 814 34.78 0.97 11.73
C HIS A 814 35.44 1.53 10.48
N GLY A 815 35.39 0.94 9.28
CA GLY A 815 35.90 1.62 8.08
C GLY A 815 37.30 2.27 8.25
N HIS A 816 38.22 1.58 8.90
CA HIS A 816 39.64 1.89 8.85
C HIS A 816 40.32 1.05 7.75
N CYS A 817 41.46 1.52 7.22
CA CYS A 817 42.24 0.82 6.20
C CYS A 817 42.91 -0.45 6.77
N CYS A 818 42.14 -1.48 7.11
CA CYS A 818 42.61 -2.83 6.86
C CYS A 818 42.54 -3.03 5.35
N ARG A 819 43.61 -3.50 4.69
CA ARG A 819 43.63 -3.69 3.24
C ARG A 819 42.50 -4.65 2.85
N PHE A 820 41.39 -4.08 2.37
CA PHE A 820 40.34 -4.84 1.71
C PHE A 820 40.89 -5.24 0.35
N GLU A 821 41.25 -6.51 0.18
CA GLU A 821 41.37 -7.07 -1.16
C GLU A 821 39.97 -7.15 -1.78
N PRO A 822 39.77 -6.70 -3.03
CA PRO A 822 38.43 -6.52 -3.61
C PRO A 822 37.61 -7.80 -3.84
N ASN A 823 38.19 -9.00 -3.59
CA ASN A 823 37.67 -10.26 -4.14
C ASN A 823 37.07 -11.25 -3.12
N HIS A 824 36.97 -10.91 -1.83
CA HIS A 824 36.29 -11.78 -0.85
C HIS A 824 34.83 -11.34 -0.62
N ARG A 825 33.89 -12.24 -0.95
CA ARG A 825 32.45 -12.11 -0.62
C ARG A 825 32.29 -12.01 0.91
N PRO A 826 31.36 -11.19 1.43
CA PRO A 826 30.98 -11.27 2.84
C PRO A 826 30.41 -12.67 3.11
N LEU A 827 31.00 -13.40 4.07
CA LEU A 827 30.44 -14.64 4.59
C LEU A 827 29.00 -14.39 5.08
N ASP A 828 28.09 -15.23 4.60
CA ASP A 828 26.68 -15.28 4.96
C ASP A 828 26.50 -15.55 6.47
N LEU A 829 26.33 -14.48 7.27
CA LEU A 829 25.87 -14.57 8.65
C LEU A 829 24.40 -14.13 8.73
N ILE A 830 23.53 -15.14 8.77
CA ILE A 830 22.16 -15.20 9.31
C ILE A 830 21.27 -13.97 9.00
N LYS A 831 20.49 -14.12 7.93
CA LYS A 831 19.35 -13.28 7.57
C LYS A 831 18.15 -13.60 8.48
N GLU A 832 18.11 -13.06 9.70
CA GLU A 832 16.83 -12.86 10.39
C GLU A 832 16.32 -11.45 10.11
N LYS A 833 15.28 -11.38 9.28
CA LYS A 833 14.55 -10.16 8.94
C LYS A 833 13.76 -9.68 10.16
N LYS A 834 14.25 -8.64 10.83
CA LYS A 834 13.37 -7.59 11.39
C LYS A 834 13.57 -6.31 10.58
N GLY A 835 12.47 -5.79 10.05
CA GLY A 835 12.46 -4.65 9.15
C GLY A 835 13.13 -3.42 9.74
N GLY A 836 14.15 -2.94 9.04
CA GLY A 836 14.87 -1.71 9.29
C GLY A 836 16.06 -1.69 8.33
N ASP A 837 16.13 -0.67 7.47
CA ASP A 837 17.31 -0.43 6.64
C ASP A 837 18.55 -0.48 7.54
N ILE A 838 19.51 -1.40 7.27
CA ILE A 838 20.81 -1.39 7.92
C ILE A 838 21.53 -0.12 7.44
N HIS A 839 21.32 0.95 8.19
CA HIS A 839 22.07 2.18 8.14
C HIS A 839 23.47 1.87 8.67
N PHE A 840 24.49 1.88 7.81
CA PHE A 840 25.83 2.21 8.27
C PHE A 840 25.88 3.73 8.47
N PRO A 841 25.95 4.23 9.72
CA PRO A 841 26.10 5.65 9.93
C PRO A 841 27.57 6.00 9.68
N ARG A 842 27.79 6.96 8.79
CA ARG A 842 29.03 7.76 8.69
C ARG A 842 29.53 8.32 10.05
N VAL A 843 28.74 8.18 11.11
CA VAL A 843 28.99 8.56 12.49
C VAL A 843 30.04 7.66 13.18
N GLU A 844 30.16 6.39 12.80
CA GLU A 844 31.11 5.43 13.42
C GLU A 844 32.54 5.60 12.89
N ILE A 845 32.73 5.88 11.60
CA ILE A 845 34.04 6.24 11.03
C ILE A 845 34.60 7.56 11.63
N LEU A 846 33.70 8.47 12.04
CA LEU A 846 34.06 9.70 12.76
C LEU A 846 34.33 9.48 14.25
N LYS A 847 33.77 8.41 14.85
CA LYS A 847 34.00 7.98 16.25
C LYS A 847 35.47 7.60 16.43
N THR A 848 36.00 6.73 15.58
CA THR A 848 37.40 6.24 15.64
C THR A 848 38.45 7.34 15.42
N ARG A 849 38.28 8.23 14.42
CA ARG A 849 39.21 9.35 14.16
C ARG A 849 39.28 10.39 15.29
N ARG A 850 38.24 10.49 16.12
CA ARG A 850 38.18 11.40 17.29
C ARG A 850 38.59 10.72 18.59
N LEU A 851 38.28 9.43 18.76
CA LEU A 851 38.76 8.60 19.88
C LEU A 851 40.28 8.42 19.83
N ASN A 852 40.87 8.18 18.65
CA ASN A 852 42.33 8.05 18.46
C ASN A 852 43.13 9.33 18.77
N ARG A 853 42.49 10.49 18.96
CA ARG A 853 43.16 11.73 19.43
C ARG A 853 43.07 11.94 20.93
N ARG A 854 42.26 11.16 21.64
CA ARG A 854 41.90 11.36 23.06
C ARG A 854 42.19 10.13 23.94
N LEU A 855 42.38 8.97 23.33
CA LEU A 855 42.83 7.74 23.96
C LEU A 855 44.28 7.45 23.56
N SER A 856 45.07 6.94 24.50
CA SER A 856 46.48 6.60 24.27
C SER A 856 46.62 5.29 23.50
N THR A 857 45.67 4.36 23.66
CA THR A 857 45.61 3.08 22.93
C THR A 857 44.14 2.64 22.73
N TYR A 858 43.88 1.91 21.64
CA TYR A 858 42.54 1.45 21.24
C TYR A 858 42.62 0.01 20.76
N ASP A 859 41.90 -0.90 21.42
CA ASP A 859 41.94 -2.34 21.15
C ASP A 859 40.58 -2.86 20.66
N ASN A 860 40.60 -3.59 19.56
CA ASN A 860 39.43 -4.24 18.97
C ASN A 860 39.48 -5.75 19.24
N GLY A 861 38.34 -6.34 19.60
CA GLY A 861 38.19 -7.78 19.84
C GLY A 861 38.35 -8.67 18.61
N TRP A 862 38.62 -8.10 17.44
CA TRP A 862 38.97 -8.80 16.20
C TRP A 862 40.24 -8.16 15.63
N LYS A 863 41.38 -8.80 15.82
CA LYS A 863 42.61 -8.46 15.10
C LYS A 863 42.51 -9.07 13.70
N CYS A 864 42.29 -8.24 12.67
CA CYS A 864 42.71 -8.58 11.31
C CYS A 864 44.24 -8.59 11.30
N ASN A 865 44.83 -9.73 11.61
CA ASN A 865 46.18 -10.06 11.18
C ASN A 865 46.15 -11.52 10.77
N ASP A 866 46.43 -11.75 9.49
CA ASP A 866 46.71 -13.06 8.91
C ASP A 866 47.73 -13.80 9.77
N SER A 867 47.52 -15.10 9.92
CA SER A 867 48.20 -16.08 10.81
C SER A 867 47.53 -16.30 12.17
N LEU A 868 46.45 -17.10 12.17
CA LEU A 868 46.15 -18.20 13.11
C LEU A 868 44.68 -18.65 12.98
N ASP A 869 44.31 -19.16 11.80
CA ASP A 869 43.03 -19.85 11.55
C ASP A 869 42.95 -21.26 12.18
N ARG A 870 43.53 -21.47 13.36
CA ARG A 870 43.47 -22.75 14.08
C ARG A 870 43.41 -22.57 15.59
N ALA A 871 42.26 -22.19 16.13
CA ALA A 871 41.94 -22.41 17.56
C ALA A 871 40.46 -22.27 17.98
N PHE A 872 39.49 -22.06 17.07
CA PHE A 872 38.11 -21.71 17.46
C PHE A 872 37.03 -22.78 17.16
N ILE A 873 37.37 -24.08 17.30
CA ILE A 873 36.38 -25.18 17.28
C ILE A 873 36.47 -26.14 18.48
N HIS A 874 37.44 -26.02 19.41
CA HIS A 874 37.65 -27.09 20.41
C HIS A 874 37.16 -26.86 21.86
N LEU A 875 36.37 -25.82 22.17
CA LEU A 875 35.83 -25.65 23.53
C LEU A 875 34.37 -25.18 23.58
N TYR A 876 33.56 -25.52 22.57
CA TYR A 876 32.09 -25.39 22.60
C TYR A 876 31.40 -26.77 22.77
N LEU A 877 32.15 -27.82 23.15
CA LEU A 877 31.64 -29.18 23.38
C LEU A 877 32.06 -29.81 24.72
N MET A 878 32.58 -29.04 25.68
CA MET A 878 32.69 -29.54 27.05
C MET A 878 32.31 -28.48 28.07
N ILE A 879 31.19 -28.78 28.75
CA ILE A 879 30.64 -28.17 29.96
C ILE A 879 29.56 -27.10 29.70
N LYS A 880 28.32 -27.63 29.78
CA LYS A 880 26.99 -27.03 29.93
C LYS A 880 26.22 -26.69 28.66
#